data_AF-A0A9P7BLV9-F1
#
_entry.id   AF-A0A9P7BLV9-F1
#
_cell.length_a   1.000
_cell.length_b   1.000
_cell.length_c   1.000
_cell.angle_alpha   90.00
_cell.angle_beta   90.00
_cell.angle_gamma   90.00
#
_symmetry.space_group_name_H-M   'P 1'
#
loop_
_entity.id
_entity.type
_entity.pdbx_description
1 polymer ?
#
loop_
_entity_poly.entity_id
_entity_poly.type
_entity_poly.pdbx_seq_one_letter_code
_entity_poly.pdbx_strand_id
1 'polypeptide(L)'
;MKTEEKIVLPVEMASMVSLKSLIGKLVHKSYSDLMTLTDTLPSMSDVEKKRQILNYTTFVRKQFLKLLALVKWADCADDIQTCQNIMAYLANQNKTFQDTVDYLHKIHVELPAARVRNFDIPTAVDILTTGTYQRMPTKLKDMIPPTPLADEEVLDVFQKMNDTIRVRMLTEEVLPSPMQKYRIENGRIYFSIDNEFEIALTLMGQSHNRRWWIVSLDILVQASTCGGAATDIDISLNDAQKQHLRMNAQKQLIPPTTPEGGDDKPTGLFFPLVNLYDYLHLCCLNMQLEMVHIQFLMLSKTRWLDQLKVQMDQERTKLAITYWAGGSSAAHWARPQMEKEASKSTMIEISVSDEHEKELAKKNMAIVVRDETKGLIQKAGLGASVRLSKVDPLEKPKIVSLLKYPKNCLNVLWGDSKDLHTNANLLNASDLNAEELLLHVTKYHSKCIKDRMRQLLESQKDFLKENGLHLIEDNSNDDESPVIVQYRHDKYINIEVDSRTGKVRAHETKRSTNEGNVKLSGLEERLNNDPENICKHLLWLRSDMVIREIISLAKLLNLQPYHSSQMNLRPEDFTKLFGDFVPTNKTEKFPAHCVFLQFSQFENWYFVLATIKNEFKSWLCCLNIYQAIVDFIYIDCDELRKDERVIEDECNKKRRSEESKEEDCLKKRKTSNEACDMIHHKQSDKVDNLFMDFQYLAKLNSFCRGYITNRKIELQLQIYKEALHYRKRPLLKTISPTETQVKNHPISHKMETICISRQDLLRTCAYYHHQRDGKKKEKRIETVPWIEKLLSRMKNEILIRSFGWWDCDRGECYVVFQDTLDCNNITLQSNDIGDHISLDKLNSTVSFTYANIDTCVDQFLNDWERIFMMINLSRQVPSVWFAKYKDQLIFDPTNLQELSFTYAEHYTCTINWSSSAKGRSRRYDIEFGIVDKNKSTLLVSSNPHWKITTFLRDILNEKRDLIYFVQVKYIYTPLSFYILT
;
A
#
# COMPACT_ATOMS: atom_id res chain seq x y z
N MET A 1 78.41 65.92 26.53
CA MET A 1 78.43 64.48 26.19
C MET A 1 77.81 64.34 24.82
N LYS A 2 78.58 63.88 23.83
CA LYS A 2 78.18 63.83 22.42
C LYS A 2 77.12 62.73 22.24
N THR A 3 75.97 63.09 21.68
CA THR A 3 74.94 62.18 21.18
C THR A 3 75.52 61.43 19.98
N GLU A 4 75.68 60.12 20.10
CA GLU A 4 76.01 59.25 18.95
C GLU A 4 74.82 59.19 18.00
N GLU A 5 74.97 59.73 16.79
CA GLU A 5 74.00 59.60 15.71
C GLU A 5 73.93 58.12 15.28
N LYS A 6 72.84 57.42 15.62
CA LYS A 6 72.55 56.09 15.10
C LYS A 6 72.25 56.18 13.60
N ILE A 7 73.02 55.45 12.79
CA ILE A 7 72.80 55.28 11.36
C ILE A 7 71.43 54.62 11.14
N VAL A 8 70.56 55.28 10.38
CA VAL A 8 69.21 54.77 10.06
C VAL A 8 69.31 53.81 8.87
N LEU A 9 69.03 52.53 9.11
CA LEU A 9 68.94 51.50 8.06
C LEU A 9 67.50 51.40 7.52
N PRO A 10 67.30 51.09 6.23
CA PRO A 10 65.98 50.78 5.69
C PRO A 10 65.46 49.49 6.33
N VAL A 11 64.20 49.50 6.78
CA VAL A 11 63.58 48.35 7.47
C VAL A 11 62.82 47.48 6.46
N GLU A 12 63.23 46.22 6.31
CA GLU A 12 62.50 45.26 5.48
C GLU A 12 61.48 44.46 6.29
N MET A 13 60.18 44.69 6.01
CA MET A 13 59.05 44.01 6.69
C MET A 13 58.24 43.10 5.76
N ALA A 14 58.56 43.04 4.47
CA ALA A 14 57.68 42.50 3.42
C ALA A 14 57.37 40.99 3.54
N SER A 15 58.19 40.23 4.26
CA SER A 15 58.04 38.78 4.46
C SER A 15 57.74 38.36 5.91
N MET A 16 57.46 39.33 6.80
CA MET A 16 57.28 39.06 8.22
C MET A 16 55.82 39.07 8.66
N VAL A 17 55.47 38.15 9.56
CA VAL A 17 54.12 38.03 10.14
C VAL A 17 54.19 38.36 11.62
N SER A 18 53.26 39.20 12.10
CA SER A 18 53.21 39.56 13.53
C SER A 18 52.90 38.34 14.42
N LEU A 19 53.71 38.15 15.46
CA LEU A 19 53.50 37.07 16.43
C LEU A 19 52.11 37.13 17.07
N LYS A 20 51.60 38.34 17.36
CA LYS A 20 50.23 38.56 17.85
C LYS A 20 49.18 37.97 16.92
N SER A 21 49.31 38.19 15.60
CA SER A 21 48.36 37.62 14.64
C SER A 21 48.45 36.10 14.59
N LEU A 22 49.65 35.53 14.74
CA LEU A 22 49.84 34.08 14.73
C LEU A 22 49.20 33.41 15.95
N ILE A 23 49.45 33.96 17.15
CA ILE A 23 48.85 33.49 18.40
C ILE A 23 47.33 33.58 18.31
N GLY A 24 46.79 34.73 17.91
CA GLY A 24 45.34 34.94 17.79
C GLY A 24 44.67 33.95 16.83
N LYS A 25 45.27 33.72 15.66
CA LYS A 25 44.76 32.74 14.68
C LYS A 25 44.84 31.31 15.21
N LEU A 26 45.92 30.92 15.90
CA LEU A 26 46.07 29.57 16.43
C LEU A 26 45.06 29.28 17.55
N VAL A 27 44.84 30.25 18.46
CA VAL A 27 43.87 30.14 19.54
C VAL A 27 42.45 30.03 18.96
N HIS A 28 42.09 30.91 18.02
CA HIS A 28 40.79 30.87 17.36
C HIS A 28 40.57 29.55 16.61
N LYS A 29 41.58 29.07 15.88
CA LYS A 29 41.50 27.79 15.17
C LYS A 29 41.32 26.63 16.13
N SER A 30 42.10 26.57 17.21
CA SER A 30 41.96 25.51 18.23
C SER A 30 40.57 25.53 18.86
N TYR A 31 40.03 26.71 19.18
CA TYR A 31 38.68 26.84 19.71
C TYR A 31 37.60 26.40 18.70
N SER A 32 37.70 26.81 17.44
CA SER A 32 36.79 26.40 16.38
C SER A 32 36.83 24.88 16.17
N ASP A 33 38.03 24.30 16.08
CA ASP A 33 38.22 22.87 15.91
C ASP A 33 37.63 22.09 17.10
N LEU A 34 37.80 22.59 18.34
CA LEU A 34 37.15 22.02 19.52
C LEU A 34 35.63 22.07 19.43
N MET A 35 35.06 23.20 19.00
CA MET A 35 33.61 23.37 18.88
C MET A 35 33.02 22.38 17.87
N THR A 36 33.66 22.24 16.71
CA THR A 36 33.23 21.25 15.70
C THR A 36 33.32 19.81 16.20
N LEU A 37 34.32 19.50 17.05
CA LEU A 37 34.41 18.20 17.68
C LEU A 37 33.29 18.01 18.71
N THR A 38 32.97 19.02 19.53
CA THR A 38 31.86 18.95 20.48
C THR A 38 30.52 18.67 19.79
N ASP A 39 30.28 19.24 18.61
CA ASP A 39 29.03 19.02 17.86
C ASP A 39 28.95 17.61 17.23
N THR A 40 30.11 17.05 16.84
CA THR A 40 30.17 15.75 16.15
C THR A 40 30.26 14.56 17.13
N LEU A 41 30.85 14.75 18.31
CA LEU A 41 31.07 13.70 19.31
C LEU A 41 29.79 12.95 19.75
N PRO A 42 28.61 13.58 19.97
CA PRO A 42 27.40 12.88 20.41
C PRO A 42 26.90 11.82 19.42
N SER A 43 27.17 12.00 18.13
CA SER A 43 26.72 11.11 17.05
C SER A 43 27.58 9.84 16.89
N MET A 44 28.75 9.79 17.52
CA MET A 44 29.74 8.71 17.36
C MET A 44 29.65 7.64 18.45
N SER A 45 30.31 6.50 18.26
CA SER A 45 30.45 5.47 19.30
C SER A 45 31.48 5.87 20.37
N ASP A 46 31.35 5.37 21.59
CA ASP A 46 32.20 5.81 22.72
C ASP A 46 33.70 5.51 22.52
N VAL A 47 34.04 4.46 21.77
CA VAL A 47 35.43 4.14 21.41
C VAL A 47 35.98 5.19 20.44
N GLU A 48 35.18 5.56 19.44
CA GLU A 48 35.57 6.55 18.44
C GLU A 48 35.65 7.97 19.03
N LYS A 49 34.74 8.32 19.96
CA LYS A 49 34.80 9.57 20.72
C LYS A 49 36.13 9.73 21.44
N LYS A 50 36.56 8.70 22.18
CA LYS A 50 37.85 8.72 22.92
C LYS A 50 39.05 8.87 21.97
N ARG A 51 39.02 8.20 20.82
CA ARG A 51 40.07 8.28 19.80
C ARG A 51 40.19 9.69 19.20
N GLN A 52 39.07 10.29 18.82
CA GLN A 52 39.05 11.63 18.22
C GLN A 52 39.48 12.71 19.22
N ILE A 53 39.05 12.62 20.48
CA ILE A 53 39.49 13.54 21.55
C ILE A 53 41.01 13.44 21.76
N LEU A 54 41.58 12.24 21.75
CA LEU A 54 43.02 12.03 21.88
C LEU A 54 43.79 12.62 20.69
N ASN A 55 43.32 12.36 19.47
CA ASN A 55 43.95 12.87 18.25
C ASN A 55 43.93 14.40 18.20
N TYR A 56 42.80 15.01 18.54
CA TYR A 56 42.68 16.45 18.65
C TYR A 56 43.63 17.04 19.70
N THR A 57 43.63 16.48 20.92
CA THR A 57 44.48 16.96 22.01
C THR A 57 45.96 16.88 21.65
N THR A 58 46.39 15.77 21.03
CA THR A 58 47.79 15.60 20.61
C THR A 58 48.16 16.54 19.47
N PHE A 59 47.27 16.77 18.50
CA PHE A 59 47.50 17.72 17.40
C PHE A 59 47.63 19.15 17.93
N VAL A 60 46.67 19.61 18.72
CA VAL A 60 46.67 20.96 19.30
C VAL A 60 47.88 21.18 20.19
N ARG A 61 48.22 20.22 21.05
CA ARG A 61 49.46 20.27 21.84
C ARG A 61 50.70 20.44 20.97
N LYS A 62 50.82 19.73 19.85
CA LYS A 62 51.96 19.89 18.92
C LYS A 62 52.02 21.30 18.33
N GLN A 63 50.89 21.90 17.97
CA GLN A 63 50.88 23.27 17.42
C GLN A 63 51.26 24.32 18.48
N PHE A 64 50.76 24.18 19.72
CA PHE A 64 51.16 25.06 20.81
C PHE A 64 52.63 24.88 21.22
N LEU A 65 53.20 23.69 21.08
CA LEU A 65 54.64 23.46 21.26
C LEU A 65 55.48 24.17 20.18
N LYS A 66 55.03 24.18 18.93
CA LYS A 66 55.68 24.96 17.87
C LYS A 66 55.59 26.45 18.13
N LEU A 67 54.42 26.92 18.56
CA LEU A 67 54.23 28.32 18.95
C LEU A 67 55.14 28.70 20.13
N LEU A 68 55.28 27.81 21.12
CA LEU A 68 56.19 28.00 22.25
C LEU A 68 57.65 28.13 21.78
N ALA A 69 58.08 27.33 20.81
CA ALA A 69 59.41 27.47 20.22
C ALA A 69 59.58 28.84 19.54
N LEU A 70 58.57 29.29 18.78
CA LEU A 70 58.58 30.61 18.14
C LEU A 70 58.60 31.76 19.15
N VAL A 71 57.86 31.65 20.26
CA VAL A 71 57.87 32.65 21.33
C VAL A 71 59.25 32.72 21.99
N LYS A 72 59.91 31.58 22.23
CA LYS A 72 61.29 31.57 22.74
C LYS A 72 62.30 32.18 21.77
N TRP A 73 62.04 32.10 20.47
CA TRP A 73 62.89 32.72 19.43
C TRP A 73 62.57 34.19 19.20
N ALA A 74 61.37 34.64 19.59
CA ALA A 74 60.95 36.02 19.45
C ALA A 74 61.78 36.98 20.32
N ASP A 75 62.38 36.48 21.42
CA ASP A 75 63.31 37.26 22.25
C ASP A 75 64.53 37.75 21.46
N CYS A 76 64.92 37.05 20.38
CA CYS A 76 66.01 37.43 19.48
C CYS A 76 65.52 38.11 18.18
N ALA A 77 64.23 38.43 18.06
CA ALA A 77 63.65 38.92 16.81
C ALA A 77 64.22 40.29 16.40
N ASP A 78 64.48 41.18 17.37
CA ASP A 78 65.01 42.51 17.09
C ASP A 78 66.43 42.44 16.49
N ASP A 79 67.29 41.56 17.02
CA ASP A 79 68.63 41.33 16.49
C ASP A 79 68.56 40.75 15.07
N ILE A 80 67.69 39.77 14.83
CA ILE A 80 67.49 39.17 13.51
C ILE A 80 66.99 40.22 12.51
N GLN A 81 66.06 41.10 12.93
CA GLN A 81 65.57 42.20 12.10
C GLN A 81 66.71 43.15 11.73
N THR A 82 67.60 43.50 12.67
CA THR A 82 68.76 44.34 12.35
C THR A 82 69.70 43.67 11.36
N CYS A 83 70.01 42.38 11.51
CA CYS A 83 70.82 41.63 10.55
C CYS A 83 70.17 41.60 9.16
N GLN A 84 68.85 41.41 9.10
CA GLN A 84 68.13 41.40 7.83
C GLN A 84 68.15 42.78 7.15
N ASN A 85 67.95 43.85 7.90
CA ASN A 85 68.06 45.22 7.38
C ASN A 85 69.47 45.53 6.85
N ILE A 86 70.51 45.04 7.54
CA ILE A 86 71.91 45.19 7.10
C ILE A 86 72.15 44.40 5.80
N MET A 87 71.69 43.14 5.72
CA MET A 87 71.84 42.32 4.51
C MET A 87 71.13 42.94 3.32
N ALA A 88 69.90 43.43 3.51
CA ALA A 88 69.13 44.13 2.48
C ALA A 88 69.85 45.38 1.98
N TYR A 89 70.39 46.20 2.90
CA TYR A 89 71.16 47.37 2.54
C TYR A 89 72.41 47.01 1.73
N LEU A 90 73.19 46.01 2.17
CA LEU A 90 74.38 45.54 1.46
C LEU A 90 74.05 45.00 0.06
N ALA A 91 72.94 44.26 -0.08
CA ALA A 91 72.48 43.76 -1.36
C ALA A 91 72.12 44.91 -2.31
N ASN A 92 71.46 45.96 -1.81
CA ASN A 92 71.13 47.15 -2.60
C ASN A 92 72.38 47.93 -3.05
N GLN A 93 73.39 48.03 -2.17
CA GLN A 93 74.68 48.63 -2.55
C GLN A 93 75.39 47.82 -3.64
N ASN A 94 75.40 46.49 -3.51
CA ASN A 94 76.00 45.63 -4.52
C ASN A 94 75.29 45.75 -5.89
N LYS A 95 73.97 45.85 -5.86
CA LYS A 95 73.18 46.13 -7.07
C LYS A 95 73.54 47.48 -7.69
N THR A 96 73.69 48.52 -6.88
CA THR A 96 74.09 49.85 -7.36
C THR A 96 75.46 49.80 -8.04
N PHE A 97 76.41 49.00 -7.55
CA PHE A 97 77.69 48.78 -8.23
C PHE A 97 77.53 48.08 -9.58
N GLN A 98 76.66 47.09 -9.69
CA GLN A 98 76.37 46.44 -10.97
C GLN A 98 75.71 47.41 -11.96
N ASP A 99 74.68 48.13 -11.51
CA ASP A 99 73.95 49.09 -12.32
C ASP A 99 74.88 50.21 -12.85
N THR A 100 75.83 50.68 -12.03
CA THR A 100 76.82 51.69 -12.45
C THR A 100 77.82 51.16 -13.47
N VAL A 101 78.29 49.91 -13.33
CA VAL A 101 79.15 49.25 -14.32
C VAL A 101 78.41 49.09 -15.65
N ASP A 102 77.16 48.63 -15.59
CA ASP A 102 76.31 48.47 -16.78
C ASP A 102 76.06 49.81 -17.47
N TYR A 103 75.81 50.87 -16.69
CA TYR A 103 75.65 52.21 -17.22
C TYR A 103 76.94 52.72 -17.90
N LEU A 104 78.11 52.46 -17.31
CA LEU A 104 79.39 52.86 -17.89
C LEU A 104 79.69 52.05 -19.17
N HIS A 105 79.33 50.77 -19.20
CA HIS A 105 79.38 49.95 -20.42
C HIS A 105 78.42 50.46 -21.49
N LYS A 106 77.20 50.86 -21.10
CA LYS A 106 76.24 51.48 -22.01
C LYS A 106 76.81 52.74 -22.65
N ILE A 107 77.43 53.62 -21.86
CA ILE A 107 78.14 54.80 -22.39
C ILE A 107 79.24 54.37 -23.37
N HIS A 108 80.02 53.35 -23.04
CA HIS A 108 81.05 52.82 -23.95
C HIS A 108 80.47 52.30 -25.28
N VAL A 109 79.32 51.61 -25.24
CA VAL A 109 78.62 51.11 -26.44
C VAL A 109 78.03 52.25 -27.27
N GLU A 110 77.58 53.33 -26.63
CA GLU A 110 77.02 54.51 -27.29
C GLU A 110 78.09 55.46 -27.85
N LEU A 111 79.29 55.52 -27.25
CA LEU A 111 80.38 56.42 -27.66
C LEU A 111 80.78 56.28 -29.16
N PRO A 112 80.84 55.07 -29.76
CA PRO A 112 81.04 54.90 -31.19
C PRO A 112 80.02 55.63 -32.07
N ALA A 113 78.78 55.84 -31.61
CA ALA A 113 77.77 56.58 -32.37
C ALA A 113 78.11 58.08 -32.49
N ALA A 114 78.86 58.63 -31.52
CA ALA A 114 79.38 60.00 -31.60
C ALA A 114 80.60 60.13 -32.54
N ARG A 115 81.23 59.01 -32.94
CA ARG A 115 82.32 58.99 -33.92
C ARG A 115 81.77 58.76 -35.32
N VAL A 116 82.10 59.64 -36.25
CA VAL A 116 81.88 59.39 -37.68
C VAL A 116 82.89 58.34 -38.16
N ARG A 117 82.40 57.24 -38.72
CA ARG A 117 83.24 56.22 -39.39
C ARG A 117 83.63 56.68 -40.80
N ASN A 118 84.70 56.10 -41.33
CA ASN A 118 85.06 56.30 -42.74
C ASN A 118 83.92 55.83 -43.66
N PHE A 119 83.65 56.59 -44.72
CA PHE A 119 82.59 56.28 -45.68
C PHE A 119 82.97 55.10 -46.57
N ASP A 120 82.04 54.15 -46.73
CA ASP A 120 82.23 52.94 -47.56
C ASP A 120 81.83 53.22 -49.02
N ILE A 121 82.76 53.83 -49.76
CA ILE A 121 82.58 54.21 -51.16
C ILE A 121 82.27 52.99 -52.07
N PRO A 122 82.94 51.82 -51.93
CA PRO A 122 82.66 50.65 -52.76
C PRO A 122 81.21 50.16 -52.72
N THR A 123 80.60 50.02 -51.54
CA THR A 123 79.20 49.59 -51.45
C THR A 123 78.24 50.68 -51.93
N ALA A 124 78.57 51.95 -51.72
CA ALA A 124 77.79 53.06 -52.27
C ALA A 124 77.76 53.03 -53.81
N VAL A 125 78.87 52.66 -54.46
CA VAL A 125 78.91 52.48 -55.93
C VAL A 125 78.05 51.28 -56.36
N ASP A 126 78.12 50.15 -55.65
CA ASP A 126 77.32 48.96 -55.97
C ASP A 126 75.80 49.28 -55.91
N ILE A 127 75.35 50.00 -54.87
CA ILE A 127 73.95 50.43 -54.73
C ILE A 127 73.57 51.46 -55.79
N LEU A 128 74.43 52.45 -56.06
CA LEU A 128 74.13 53.48 -57.05
C LEU A 128 73.99 52.90 -58.45
N THR A 129 74.81 51.90 -58.78
CA THR A 129 74.84 51.29 -60.11
C THR A 129 73.79 50.19 -60.28
N THR A 130 73.57 49.36 -59.26
CA THR A 130 72.72 48.15 -59.38
C THR A 130 71.49 48.15 -58.48
N GLY A 131 71.28 49.21 -57.70
CA GLY A 131 70.16 49.33 -56.76
C GLY A 131 70.21 48.35 -55.59
N THR A 132 71.21 47.47 -55.51
CA THR A 132 71.29 46.38 -54.52
C THR A 132 72.73 46.12 -54.07
N TYR A 133 72.90 45.46 -52.92
CA TYR A 133 74.20 45.07 -52.40
C TYR A 133 74.70 43.77 -53.07
N GLN A 134 75.80 43.83 -53.82
CA GLN A 134 76.39 42.64 -54.46
C GLN A 134 77.26 41.80 -53.51
N ARG A 135 77.93 42.45 -52.55
CA ARG A 135 78.93 41.82 -51.67
C ARG A 135 78.38 41.39 -50.31
N MET A 136 77.06 41.35 -50.14
CA MET A 136 76.43 41.00 -48.86
C MET A 136 76.53 39.49 -48.60
N PRO A 137 76.97 39.06 -47.40
CA PRO A 137 76.97 37.65 -47.02
C PRO A 137 75.55 37.04 -47.05
N THR A 138 75.40 35.87 -47.68
CA THR A 138 74.10 35.19 -47.85
C THR A 138 73.42 34.83 -46.53
N LYS A 139 74.19 34.52 -45.49
CA LYS A 139 73.67 34.20 -44.13
C LYS A 139 72.88 35.35 -43.49
N LEU A 140 73.11 36.60 -43.91
CA LEU A 140 72.34 37.74 -43.40
C LEU A 140 70.90 37.74 -43.94
N LYS A 141 70.68 37.19 -45.15
CA LYS A 141 69.33 37.02 -45.70
C LYS A 141 68.50 36.03 -44.89
N ASP A 142 69.13 35.02 -44.30
CA ASP A 142 68.46 34.03 -43.44
C ASP A 142 68.01 34.64 -42.09
N MET A 143 68.61 35.75 -41.65
CA MET A 143 68.22 36.47 -40.43
C MET A 143 67.06 37.45 -40.66
N ILE A 144 66.75 37.78 -41.91
CA ILE A 144 65.63 38.65 -42.28
C ILE A 144 64.42 37.73 -42.54
N PRO A 145 63.22 38.03 -41.98
CA PRO A 145 62.04 37.24 -42.29
C PRO A 145 61.80 37.22 -43.81
N PRO A 146 61.52 36.05 -44.41
CA PRO A 146 61.26 35.97 -45.84
C PRO A 146 60.05 36.86 -46.17
N THR A 147 60.07 37.46 -47.37
CA THR A 147 58.94 38.24 -47.87
C THR A 147 57.68 37.37 -47.88
N PRO A 148 56.53 37.88 -47.42
CA PRO A 148 55.28 37.13 -47.51
C PRO A 148 55.03 36.75 -48.96
N LEU A 149 54.58 35.50 -49.17
CA LEU A 149 54.22 35.00 -50.49
C LEU A 149 53.04 35.80 -51.04
N ALA A 150 53.01 36.02 -52.35
CA ALA A 150 51.84 36.63 -52.99
C ALA A 150 50.65 35.67 -52.96
N ASP A 151 49.41 36.18 -52.92
CA ASP A 151 48.21 35.34 -52.85
C ASP A 151 48.11 34.35 -54.04
N GLU A 152 48.59 34.75 -55.21
CA GLU A 152 48.68 33.88 -56.40
C GLU A 152 49.64 32.71 -56.19
N GLU A 153 50.79 32.96 -55.57
CA GLU A 153 51.78 31.93 -55.22
C GLU A 153 51.22 30.98 -54.16
N VAL A 154 50.46 31.50 -53.19
CA VAL A 154 49.81 30.70 -52.15
C VAL A 154 48.77 29.75 -52.76
N LEU A 155 47.95 30.22 -53.71
CA LEU A 155 46.97 29.38 -54.41
C LEU A 155 47.64 28.29 -55.24
N ASP A 156 48.71 28.61 -55.97
CA ASP A 156 49.50 27.62 -56.72
C ASP A 156 50.14 26.58 -55.77
N VAL A 157 50.66 27.02 -54.62
CA VAL A 157 51.17 26.10 -53.57
C VAL A 157 50.06 25.19 -53.04
N PHE A 158 48.85 25.70 -52.78
CA PHE A 158 47.74 24.85 -52.34
C PHE A 158 47.31 23.84 -53.41
N GLN A 159 47.33 24.18 -54.70
CA GLN A 159 47.06 23.24 -55.78
C GLN A 159 48.11 22.14 -55.83
N LYS A 160 49.41 22.49 -55.79
CA LYS A 160 50.51 21.52 -55.71
C LYS A 160 50.41 20.61 -54.49
N MET A 161 49.94 21.17 -53.38
CA MET A 161 49.73 20.44 -52.14
C MET A 161 48.56 19.46 -52.22
N ASN A 162 47.43 19.87 -52.83
CA ASN A 162 46.30 19.00 -53.14
C ASN A 162 46.74 17.83 -54.03
N ASP A 163 47.55 18.09 -55.05
CA ASP A 163 48.06 17.05 -55.95
C ASP A 163 49.01 16.10 -55.22
N THR A 164 49.86 16.61 -54.33
CA THR A 164 50.71 15.75 -53.48
C THR A 164 49.87 14.84 -52.58
N ILE A 165 48.80 15.37 -51.98
CA ILE A 165 47.88 14.59 -51.14
C ILE A 165 47.16 13.52 -51.97
N ARG A 166 46.66 13.86 -53.17
CA ARG A 166 46.01 12.92 -54.09
C ARG A 166 46.94 11.79 -54.50
N VAL A 167 48.17 12.13 -54.90
CA VAL A 167 49.17 11.13 -55.30
C VAL A 167 49.44 10.18 -54.13
N ARG A 168 49.67 10.71 -52.92
CA ARG A 168 49.92 9.87 -51.74
C ARG A 168 48.75 8.95 -51.38
N MET A 169 47.51 9.44 -51.46
CA MET A 169 46.31 8.64 -51.21
C MET A 169 46.17 7.48 -52.20
N LEU A 170 46.53 7.70 -53.46
CA LEU A 170 46.51 6.66 -54.49
C LEU A 170 47.67 5.67 -54.35
N THR A 171 48.84 6.12 -53.91
CA THR A 171 50.07 5.30 -53.95
C THR A 171 50.39 4.60 -52.63
N GLU A 172 50.14 5.17 -51.46
CA GLU A 172 50.75 4.66 -50.21
C GLU A 172 49.77 4.21 -49.13
N GLU A 173 48.61 4.86 -49.04
CA GLU A 173 47.73 4.76 -47.86
C GLU A 173 46.65 3.68 -48.00
N VAL A 174 46.29 3.07 -46.86
CA VAL A 174 45.12 2.19 -46.72
C VAL A 174 44.04 2.96 -45.96
N LEU A 175 42.84 3.03 -46.53
CA LEU A 175 41.70 3.71 -45.93
C LEU A 175 40.72 2.71 -45.29
N PRO A 176 40.28 2.95 -44.04
CA PRO A 176 39.11 2.29 -43.47
C PRO A 176 37.87 2.46 -44.36
N SER A 177 36.99 1.45 -44.41
CA SER A 177 35.75 1.52 -45.20
C SER A 177 34.91 2.79 -44.93
N PRO A 178 34.79 3.27 -43.68
CA PRO A 178 34.04 4.50 -43.38
C PRO A 178 34.70 5.79 -43.92
N MET A 179 36.02 5.79 -44.13
CA MET A 179 36.80 6.95 -44.58
C MET A 179 36.95 7.04 -46.11
N GLN A 180 36.28 6.16 -46.88
CA GLN A 180 36.39 6.16 -48.34
C GLN A 180 35.79 7.42 -48.99
N LYS A 181 34.84 8.07 -48.31
CA LYS A 181 34.29 9.36 -48.72
C LYS A 181 35.14 10.48 -48.10
N TYR A 182 35.94 11.16 -48.92
CA TYR A 182 36.80 12.26 -48.49
C TYR A 182 36.82 13.40 -49.51
N ARG A 183 37.14 14.62 -49.05
CA ARG A 183 37.33 15.81 -49.91
C ARG A 183 38.75 16.36 -49.75
N ILE A 184 39.37 16.82 -50.85
CA ILE A 184 40.71 17.41 -50.86
C ILE A 184 40.61 18.83 -51.41
N GLU A 185 40.80 19.81 -50.53
CA GLU A 185 40.66 21.24 -50.83
C GLU A 185 41.65 22.06 -49.97
N ASN A 186 42.11 23.21 -50.47
CA ASN A 186 42.96 24.16 -49.74
C ASN A 186 44.23 23.56 -49.08
N GLY A 187 44.85 22.57 -49.72
CA GLY A 187 46.04 21.87 -49.20
C GLY A 187 45.73 20.89 -48.07
N ARG A 188 44.48 20.53 -47.85
CA ARG A 188 44.02 19.65 -46.76
C ARG A 188 43.15 18.52 -47.30
N ILE A 189 43.10 17.42 -46.56
CA ILE A 189 42.12 16.36 -46.75
C ILE A 189 41.15 16.35 -45.57
N TYR A 190 39.86 16.27 -45.87
CA TYR A 190 38.82 16.18 -44.85
C TYR A 190 38.17 14.81 -44.91
N PHE A 191 38.02 14.20 -43.74
CA PHE A 191 37.21 13.00 -43.52
C PHE A 191 36.03 13.37 -42.64
N SER A 192 34.83 13.04 -43.09
CA SER A 192 33.58 13.24 -42.36
C SER A 192 32.93 11.88 -42.18
N ILE A 193 32.78 11.48 -40.92
CA ILE A 193 32.09 10.25 -40.53
C ILE A 193 30.80 10.67 -39.83
N ASP A 194 29.68 10.18 -40.34
CA ASP A 194 28.35 10.55 -39.87
C ASP A 194 28.24 10.31 -38.35
N ASN A 195 27.82 11.33 -37.61
CA ASN A 195 27.58 11.32 -36.15
C ASN A 195 28.79 10.99 -35.24
N GLU A 196 30.02 10.94 -35.76
CA GLU A 196 31.21 10.70 -34.95
C GLU A 196 32.16 11.91 -34.95
N PHE A 197 32.85 12.17 -36.06
CA PHE A 197 33.83 13.25 -36.14
C PHE A 197 34.10 13.72 -37.58
N GLU A 198 34.57 14.96 -37.67
CA GLU A 198 35.17 15.55 -38.85
C GLU A 198 36.63 15.89 -38.55
N ILE A 199 37.55 15.47 -39.43
CA ILE A 199 38.98 15.72 -39.26
C ILE A 199 39.60 16.29 -40.53
N ALA A 200 40.41 17.34 -40.38
CA ALA A 200 41.21 17.92 -41.45
C ALA A 200 42.70 17.60 -41.26
N LEU A 201 43.29 16.90 -42.23
CA LEU A 201 44.70 16.52 -42.22
C LEU A 201 45.49 17.25 -43.31
N THR A 202 46.79 17.39 -43.07
CA THR A 202 47.74 18.05 -43.96
C THR A 202 49.08 17.32 -43.93
N LEU A 203 49.86 17.41 -45.01
CA LEU A 203 51.19 16.83 -45.07
C LEU A 203 52.25 17.83 -44.60
N MET A 204 53.04 17.45 -43.60
CA MET A 204 54.18 18.23 -43.10
C MET A 204 55.49 17.41 -43.13
N GLY A 205 56.60 18.04 -43.51
CA GLY A 205 57.94 17.44 -43.48
C GLY A 205 58.67 17.45 -44.84
N GLN A 206 59.88 16.90 -44.84
CA GLN A 206 60.72 16.80 -46.04
C GLN A 206 60.15 15.82 -47.06
N SER A 207 60.49 16.01 -48.34
CA SER A 207 59.85 15.38 -49.51
C SER A 207 59.78 13.85 -49.50
N HIS A 208 60.69 13.15 -48.80
CA HIS A 208 60.77 11.68 -48.83
C HIS A 208 60.04 10.97 -47.66
N ASN A 209 59.58 11.69 -46.62
CA ASN A 209 58.82 11.11 -45.51
C ASN A 209 57.90 12.15 -44.85
N ARG A 210 57.00 12.74 -45.64
CA ARG A 210 56.00 13.67 -45.11
C ARG A 210 55.09 12.91 -44.12
N ARG A 211 54.70 13.52 -43.02
CA ARG A 211 53.80 12.94 -42.03
C ARG A 211 52.44 13.61 -42.10
N TRP A 212 51.41 12.88 -41.70
CA TRP A 212 50.08 13.46 -41.49
C TRP A 212 50.10 14.36 -40.25
N TRP A 213 49.54 15.54 -40.42
CA TRP A 213 49.38 16.55 -39.39
C TRP A 213 47.92 16.95 -39.29
N ILE A 214 47.37 16.90 -38.08
CA ILE A 214 45.98 17.25 -37.81
C ILE A 214 45.88 18.77 -37.71
N VAL A 215 45.07 19.40 -38.57
CA VAL A 215 44.82 20.86 -38.60
C VAL A 215 43.60 21.22 -37.77
N SER A 216 42.51 20.46 -37.91
CA SER A 216 41.30 20.60 -37.09
C SER A 216 40.70 19.22 -36.84
N LEU A 217 40.05 19.08 -35.70
CA LEU A 217 39.34 17.87 -35.28
C LEU A 217 38.08 18.34 -34.56
N ASP A 218 36.94 18.09 -35.18
CA ASP A 218 35.62 18.43 -34.67
C ASP A 218 34.87 17.14 -34.36
N ILE A 219 34.40 16.98 -33.12
CA ILE A 219 33.60 15.82 -32.72
C ILE A 219 32.14 16.18 -32.92
N LEU A 220 31.43 15.32 -33.66
CA LEU A 220 30.03 15.49 -34.05
C LEU A 220 29.06 14.72 -33.14
N VAL A 221 29.58 14.00 -32.12
CA VAL A 221 28.75 13.31 -31.12
C VAL A 221 27.96 14.33 -30.30
N GLN A 222 26.64 14.31 -30.44
CA GLN A 222 25.72 15.19 -29.70
C GLN A 222 24.85 14.37 -28.73
N ALA A 223 24.57 14.94 -27.56
CA ALA A 223 23.56 14.39 -26.65
C ALA A 223 22.21 14.95 -27.04
N SER A 224 21.22 14.07 -27.21
CA SER A 224 19.83 14.52 -27.27
C SER A 224 19.44 15.10 -25.92
N THR A 225 18.88 16.32 -25.91
CA THR A 225 18.38 16.95 -24.69
C THR A 225 17.16 16.19 -24.20
N CYS A 226 17.28 15.57 -23.01
CA CYS A 226 16.13 14.97 -22.36
C CYS A 226 15.14 16.09 -21.95
N GLY A 227 13.87 15.91 -22.33
CA GLY A 227 12.87 16.98 -22.36
C GLY A 227 12.80 17.86 -21.11
N GLY A 228 12.97 19.17 -21.33
CA GLY A 228 12.49 20.27 -20.50
C GLY A 228 13.32 20.67 -19.28
N ALA A 229 14.18 19.80 -18.74
CA ALA A 229 14.96 20.11 -17.52
C ALA A 229 16.49 20.10 -17.71
N ALA A 230 16.98 19.64 -18.87
CA ALA A 230 18.41 19.47 -19.15
C ALA A 230 18.89 20.30 -20.35
N THR A 231 18.15 21.34 -20.76
CA THR A 231 18.61 22.29 -21.79
C THR A 231 19.82 23.11 -21.37
N ASP A 232 20.12 23.14 -20.07
CA ASP A 232 21.10 24.07 -19.49
C ASP A 232 22.49 23.44 -19.28
N ILE A 233 22.68 22.16 -19.63
CA ILE A 233 23.97 21.48 -19.50
C ILE A 233 24.52 21.17 -20.91
N ASP A 234 25.35 22.07 -21.41
CA ASP A 234 26.18 21.79 -22.58
C ASP A 234 27.18 20.67 -22.24
N ILE A 235 26.91 19.45 -22.71
CA ILE A 235 27.83 18.30 -22.63
C ILE A 235 28.92 18.40 -23.73
N SER A 236 29.07 19.59 -24.34
CA SER A 236 30.09 19.82 -25.37
C SER A 236 31.50 19.85 -24.77
N LEU A 237 32.48 19.36 -25.55
CA LEU A 237 33.87 19.37 -25.10
C LEU A 237 34.41 20.79 -25.02
N ASN A 238 35.11 21.09 -23.92
CA ASN A 238 35.86 22.33 -23.76
C ASN A 238 37.00 22.41 -24.79
N ASP A 239 37.39 23.60 -25.21
CA ASP A 239 38.47 23.82 -26.18
C ASP A 239 39.80 23.22 -25.72
N ALA A 240 40.10 23.24 -24.41
CA ALA A 240 41.26 22.55 -23.85
C ALA A 240 41.18 21.02 -24.03
N GLN A 241 39.99 20.42 -23.88
CA GLN A 241 39.80 18.98 -24.09
C GLN A 241 39.93 18.61 -25.57
N LYS A 242 39.40 19.45 -26.48
CA LYS A 242 39.59 19.30 -27.94
C LYS A 242 41.07 19.39 -28.32
N GLN A 243 41.81 20.34 -27.73
CA GLN A 243 43.26 20.46 -27.92
C GLN A 243 44.00 19.19 -27.43
N HIS A 244 43.65 18.66 -26.26
CA HIS A 244 44.24 17.44 -25.73
C HIS A 244 43.95 16.22 -26.60
N LEU A 245 42.70 16.06 -27.05
CA LEU A 245 42.34 14.99 -27.97
C LEU A 245 43.12 15.09 -29.27
N ARG A 246 43.24 16.29 -29.85
CA ARG A 246 44.03 16.53 -31.05
C ARG A 246 45.50 16.16 -30.85
N MET A 247 46.10 16.52 -29.72
CA MET A 247 47.49 16.14 -29.39
C MET A 247 47.64 14.62 -29.28
N ASN A 248 46.68 13.93 -28.67
CA ASN A 248 46.73 12.47 -28.53
C ASN A 248 46.50 11.75 -29.86
N ALA A 249 45.54 12.22 -30.67
CA ALA A 249 45.33 11.73 -32.03
C ALA A 249 46.57 11.95 -32.91
N GLN A 250 47.27 13.08 -32.75
CA GLN A 250 48.52 13.34 -33.48
C GLN A 250 49.64 12.35 -33.10
N LYS A 251 49.68 11.87 -31.85
CA LYS A 251 50.63 10.82 -31.42
C LYS A 251 50.33 9.47 -32.08
N GLN A 252 49.06 9.15 -32.35
CA GLN A 252 48.66 7.90 -33.02
C GLN A 252 49.12 7.80 -34.47
N LEU A 253 49.45 8.93 -35.11
CA LEU A 253 50.00 8.99 -36.46
C LEU A 253 51.51 8.68 -36.52
N ILE A 254 52.19 8.63 -35.38
CA ILE A 254 53.62 8.34 -35.29
C ILE A 254 53.78 6.83 -35.09
N PRO A 255 54.61 6.14 -35.90
CA PRO A 255 54.87 4.72 -35.68
C PRO A 255 55.56 4.52 -34.32
N PRO A 256 55.22 3.46 -33.57
CA PRO A 256 55.86 3.18 -32.29
C PRO A 256 57.37 2.98 -32.49
N THR A 257 58.19 3.71 -31.74
CA THR A 257 59.65 3.57 -31.75
C THR A 257 60.02 2.21 -31.18
N THR A 258 60.62 1.34 -31.99
CA THR A 258 61.27 0.12 -31.50
C THR A 258 62.37 0.49 -30.51
N PRO A 259 62.49 -0.20 -29.35
CA PRO A 259 63.64 -0.02 -28.48
C PRO A 259 64.91 -0.35 -29.28
N GLU A 260 65.86 0.59 -29.31
CA GLU A 260 67.14 0.48 -30.00
C GLU A 260 67.87 -0.78 -29.47
N GLY A 261 67.96 -1.83 -30.29
CA GLY A 261 68.72 -3.06 -29.97
C GLY A 261 68.15 -4.40 -30.42
N GLY A 262 66.99 -4.47 -31.09
CA GLY A 262 66.45 -5.73 -31.65
C GLY A 262 66.62 -5.81 -33.17
N ASP A 263 67.09 -6.95 -33.66
CA ASP A 263 67.34 -7.30 -35.08
C ASP A 263 66.42 -6.63 -36.09
N ASP A 264 67.00 -6.25 -37.25
CA ASP A 264 66.37 -5.75 -38.49
C ASP A 264 65.30 -6.72 -39.06
N LYS A 265 64.21 -6.95 -38.34
CA LYS A 265 62.95 -7.42 -38.91
C LYS A 265 62.24 -6.18 -39.45
N PRO A 266 61.85 -6.16 -40.74
CA PRO A 266 61.13 -5.03 -41.30
C PRO A 266 59.90 -4.77 -40.43
N THR A 267 59.82 -3.54 -39.96
CA THR A 267 58.76 -2.96 -39.13
C THR A 267 57.41 -3.58 -39.49
N GLY A 268 56.68 -4.08 -38.49
CA GLY A 268 55.30 -4.54 -38.69
C GLY A 268 54.50 -3.47 -39.45
N LEU A 269 53.63 -3.89 -40.37
CA LEU A 269 52.88 -2.96 -41.22
C LEU A 269 52.12 -1.96 -40.35
N PHE A 270 52.51 -0.68 -40.44
CA PHE A 270 51.87 0.43 -39.74
C PHE A 270 51.05 1.25 -40.74
N PHE A 271 49.76 1.41 -40.45
CA PHE A 271 48.82 2.17 -41.25
C PHE A 271 48.34 3.40 -40.45
N PRO A 272 48.88 4.61 -40.71
CA PRO A 272 48.60 5.79 -39.89
C PRO A 272 47.11 6.16 -39.83
N LEU A 273 46.42 6.14 -40.97
CA LEU A 273 45.00 6.54 -41.06
C LEU A 273 44.07 5.51 -40.42
N VAL A 274 44.41 4.23 -40.49
CA VAL A 274 43.67 3.12 -39.84
C VAL A 274 43.77 3.26 -38.32
N ASN A 275 44.99 3.48 -37.80
CA ASN A 275 45.19 3.66 -36.36
C ASN A 275 44.51 4.94 -35.84
N LEU A 276 44.55 6.02 -36.64
CA LEU A 276 43.84 7.25 -36.33
C LEU A 276 42.33 7.03 -36.26
N TYR A 277 41.76 6.34 -37.24
CA TYR A 277 40.34 6.00 -37.24
C TYR A 277 39.96 5.15 -36.04
N ASP A 278 40.69 4.07 -35.77
CA ASP A 278 40.39 3.16 -34.66
C ASP A 278 40.41 3.89 -33.32
N TYR A 279 41.40 4.78 -33.13
CA TYR A 279 41.51 5.61 -31.93
C TYR A 279 40.33 6.59 -31.79
N LEU A 280 40.00 7.33 -32.86
CA LEU A 280 38.93 8.32 -32.83
C LEU A 280 37.55 7.67 -32.71
N HIS A 281 37.33 6.56 -33.41
CA HIS A 281 36.10 5.77 -33.36
C HIS A 281 35.88 5.19 -31.96
N LEU A 282 36.91 4.58 -31.35
CA LEU A 282 36.83 4.11 -29.96
C LEU A 282 36.60 5.26 -28.98
N CYS A 283 37.24 6.41 -29.19
CA CYS A 283 37.01 7.60 -28.38
C CYS A 283 35.56 8.08 -28.48
N CYS A 284 34.98 8.10 -29.69
CA CYS A 284 33.59 8.50 -29.92
C CYS A 284 32.61 7.52 -29.27
N LEU A 285 32.85 6.21 -29.38
CA LEU A 285 32.03 5.18 -28.70
C LEU A 285 32.09 5.31 -27.17
N ASN A 286 33.28 5.53 -26.61
CA ASN A 286 33.43 5.77 -25.17
C ASN A 286 32.74 7.06 -24.75
N MET A 287 32.82 8.13 -25.54
CA MET A 287 32.08 9.37 -25.29
C MET A 287 30.56 9.13 -25.33
N GLN A 288 30.05 8.40 -26.31
CA GLN A 288 28.64 8.02 -26.39
C GLN A 288 28.20 7.22 -25.15
N LEU A 289 29.01 6.25 -24.71
CA LEU A 289 28.75 5.47 -23.49
C LEU A 289 28.71 6.36 -22.23
N GLU A 290 29.64 7.30 -22.10
CA GLU A 290 29.66 8.27 -21.00
C GLU A 290 28.46 9.21 -21.04
N MET A 291 28.04 9.66 -22.22
CA MET A 291 26.85 10.50 -22.38
C MET A 291 25.59 9.76 -21.95
N VAL A 292 25.45 8.49 -22.35
CA VAL A 292 24.36 7.61 -21.91
C VAL A 292 24.44 7.37 -20.39
N HIS A 293 25.63 7.18 -19.82
CA HIS A 293 25.82 7.05 -18.38
C HIS A 293 25.34 8.31 -17.62
N ILE A 294 25.71 9.50 -18.09
CA ILE A 294 25.27 10.78 -17.50
C ILE A 294 23.74 10.93 -17.62
N GLN A 295 23.16 10.60 -18.78
CA GLN A 295 21.70 10.61 -18.95
C GLN A 295 21.00 9.66 -17.97
N PHE A 296 21.49 8.43 -17.79
CA PHE A 296 20.93 7.51 -16.80
C PHE A 296 21.11 7.97 -15.35
N LEU A 297 22.24 8.62 -15.02
CA LEU A 297 22.43 9.25 -13.71
C LEU A 297 21.49 10.44 -13.48
N MET A 298 21.16 11.21 -14.51
CA MET A 298 20.16 12.26 -14.41
C MET A 298 18.75 11.67 -14.26
N LEU A 299 18.44 10.61 -15.00
CA LEU A 299 17.17 9.90 -14.90
C LEU A 299 16.99 9.30 -13.50
N SER A 300 18.02 8.70 -12.90
CA SER A 300 17.94 8.13 -11.55
C SER A 300 17.70 9.17 -10.46
N LYS A 301 18.17 10.41 -10.65
CA LYS A 301 17.96 11.52 -9.69
C LYS A 301 16.62 12.24 -9.85
N THR A 302 16.05 12.21 -11.06
CA THR A 302 14.86 12.98 -11.39
C THR A 302 13.62 12.10 -11.42
N ARG A 303 13.33 11.49 -12.57
CA ARG A 303 12.14 10.71 -12.83
C ARG A 303 12.27 9.31 -12.18
N TRP A 304 13.33 8.58 -12.43
CA TRP A 304 13.47 7.18 -12.03
C TRP A 304 14.09 6.99 -10.63
N LEU A 305 13.67 7.81 -9.66
CA LEU A 305 14.15 7.76 -8.28
C LEU A 305 13.90 6.39 -7.64
N ASP A 306 14.92 5.82 -7.00
CA ASP A 306 14.93 4.51 -6.32
C ASP A 306 14.63 3.28 -7.19
N GLN A 307 14.20 3.46 -8.45
CA GLN A 307 13.89 2.37 -9.37
C GLN A 307 15.07 2.00 -10.26
N LEU A 308 16.03 2.92 -10.45
CA LEU A 308 17.13 2.77 -11.37
C LEU A 308 18.47 2.96 -10.66
N LYS A 309 19.33 1.95 -10.74
CA LYS A 309 20.70 1.98 -10.23
C LYS A 309 21.67 1.74 -11.38
N VAL A 310 22.55 2.72 -11.58
CA VAL A 310 23.54 2.76 -12.65
C VAL A 310 24.90 2.36 -12.08
N GLN A 311 25.57 1.41 -12.73
CA GLN A 311 26.92 0.99 -12.40
C GLN A 311 27.79 1.05 -13.65
N MET A 312 28.86 1.83 -13.58
CA MET A 312 29.90 1.87 -14.61
C MET A 312 31.05 0.98 -14.18
N ASP A 313 31.59 0.19 -15.09
CA ASP A 313 32.77 -0.64 -14.82
C ASP A 313 34.04 0.21 -14.59
N GLN A 314 35.04 -0.34 -13.91
CA GLN A 314 36.31 0.34 -13.61
C GLN A 314 37.05 0.75 -14.87
N GLU A 315 36.97 -0.08 -15.92
CA GLU A 315 37.58 0.17 -17.23
C GLU A 315 36.75 1.13 -18.11
N ARG A 316 35.55 1.52 -17.68
CA ARG A 316 34.61 2.40 -18.42
C ARG A 316 34.27 1.90 -19.83
N THR A 317 34.31 0.59 -20.05
CA THR A 317 33.92 -0.07 -21.32
C THR A 317 32.51 -0.67 -21.27
N LYS A 318 31.95 -0.82 -20.05
CA LYS A 318 30.66 -1.45 -19.78
C LYS A 318 29.84 -0.62 -18.80
N LEU A 319 28.56 -0.47 -19.13
CA LEU A 319 27.54 0.23 -18.35
C LEU A 319 26.43 -0.76 -18.00
N ALA A 320 26.32 -1.12 -16.72
CA ALA A 320 25.26 -1.97 -16.20
C ALA A 320 24.16 -1.11 -15.54
N ILE A 321 22.93 -1.25 -16.03
CA ILE A 321 21.75 -0.52 -15.56
C ILE A 321 20.79 -1.54 -14.96
N THR A 322 20.68 -1.53 -13.64
CA THR A 322 19.63 -2.24 -12.92
C THR A 322 18.39 -1.36 -12.84
N TYR A 323 17.26 -1.84 -13.36
CA TYR A 323 15.97 -1.15 -13.27
C TYR A 323 14.92 -2.04 -12.60
N TRP A 324 13.85 -1.40 -12.13
CA TRP A 324 12.84 -2.00 -11.23
C TRP A 324 13.48 -2.58 -9.95
N ALA A 325 14.45 -1.87 -9.36
CA ALA A 325 15.14 -2.32 -8.15
C ALA A 325 14.20 -2.58 -6.95
N GLY A 326 13.06 -1.88 -6.90
CA GLY A 326 11.97 -2.08 -5.93
C GLY A 326 10.70 -2.72 -6.53
N GLY A 327 10.83 -3.36 -7.70
CA GLY A 327 9.73 -3.92 -8.48
C GLY A 327 9.15 -5.21 -7.90
N SER A 328 8.08 -5.68 -8.55
CA SER A 328 7.38 -6.93 -8.23
C SER A 328 8.29 -8.15 -8.34
N SER A 329 8.01 -9.22 -7.60
CA SER A 329 8.57 -10.53 -7.91
C SER A 329 8.29 -10.90 -9.38
N ALA A 330 7.18 -10.46 -9.97
CA ALA A 330 6.81 -10.72 -11.38
C ALA A 330 7.84 -10.19 -12.40
N ALA A 331 8.74 -9.28 -12.01
CA ALA A 331 9.80 -8.77 -12.89
C ALA A 331 10.74 -9.87 -13.41
N HIS A 332 10.85 -11.03 -12.74
CA HIS A 332 11.67 -12.14 -13.23
C HIS A 332 11.10 -12.79 -14.51
N TRP A 333 9.78 -12.74 -14.74
CA TRP A 333 9.17 -13.25 -15.98
C TRP A 333 9.56 -12.46 -17.22
N ALA A 334 10.13 -11.27 -17.02
CA ALA A 334 10.71 -10.54 -18.13
C ALA A 334 11.90 -11.31 -18.73
N ARG A 335 12.73 -12.01 -17.94
CA ARG A 335 14.01 -12.62 -18.37
C ARG A 335 13.85 -13.76 -19.38
N PRO A 336 14.78 -13.93 -20.35
CA PRO A 336 14.68 -14.97 -21.37
C PRO A 336 15.19 -16.33 -20.87
N GLN A 337 16.04 -16.32 -19.84
CA GLN A 337 16.62 -17.52 -19.22
C GLN A 337 16.15 -17.64 -17.78
N MET A 338 15.59 -18.80 -17.43
CA MET A 338 15.20 -19.14 -16.07
C MET A 338 16.45 -19.55 -15.26
N GLU A 339 17.21 -18.58 -14.79
CA GLU A 339 18.27 -18.84 -13.80
C GLU A 339 17.70 -19.00 -12.39
N LYS A 340 18.42 -19.78 -11.55
CA LYS A 340 17.96 -20.34 -10.27
C LYS A 340 17.81 -19.33 -9.12
N GLU A 341 18.09 -18.05 -9.31
CA GLU A 341 17.99 -17.04 -8.25
C GLU A 341 17.06 -15.89 -8.65
N ALA A 342 15.90 -15.86 -8.00
CA ALA A 342 14.86 -14.83 -8.11
C ALA A 342 15.36 -13.47 -7.58
N SER A 343 16.21 -12.81 -8.34
CA SER A 343 16.55 -11.42 -8.12
C SER A 343 15.38 -10.55 -8.58
N LYS A 344 14.90 -9.67 -7.70
CA LYS A 344 13.75 -8.78 -7.93
C LYS A 344 13.97 -7.72 -9.02
N SER A 345 15.16 -7.66 -9.62
CA SER A 345 15.55 -6.62 -10.57
C SER A 345 16.01 -7.21 -11.90
N THR A 346 15.83 -6.46 -12.97
CA THR A 346 16.32 -6.79 -14.32
C THR A 346 17.47 -5.87 -14.69
N MET A 347 18.43 -6.38 -15.45
CA MET A 347 19.66 -5.65 -15.82
C MET A 347 19.73 -5.44 -17.33
N ILE A 348 20.06 -4.23 -17.75
CA ILE A 348 20.50 -3.89 -19.11
C ILE A 348 22.00 -3.65 -19.04
N GLU A 349 22.77 -4.27 -19.92
CA GLU A 349 24.20 -4.01 -20.07
C GLU A 349 24.44 -3.34 -21.41
N ILE A 350 25.07 -2.17 -21.42
CA ILE A 350 25.54 -1.50 -22.63
C ILE A 350 27.05 -1.63 -22.63
N SER A 351 27.61 -2.31 -23.64
CA SER A 351 29.04 -2.58 -23.72
C SER A 351 29.59 -2.24 -25.09
N VAL A 352 30.80 -1.69 -25.13
CA VAL A 352 31.58 -1.59 -26.36
C VAL A 352 32.17 -2.97 -26.59
N SER A 353 31.76 -3.66 -27.65
CA SER A 353 32.24 -5.01 -27.95
C SER A 353 32.67 -5.15 -29.40
N ASP A 354 33.65 -6.03 -29.61
CA ASP A 354 34.08 -6.45 -30.94
C ASP A 354 33.12 -7.53 -31.45
N GLU A 355 32.40 -7.26 -32.54
CA GLU A 355 31.44 -8.22 -33.09
C GLU A 355 32.14 -9.50 -33.61
N HIS A 356 33.44 -9.42 -33.93
CA HIS A 356 34.15 -10.47 -34.65
C HIS A 356 34.80 -11.52 -33.75
N GLU A 357 35.05 -11.24 -32.45
CA GLU A 357 35.53 -12.27 -31.51
C GLU A 357 34.51 -13.40 -31.30
N LYS A 358 33.20 -13.11 -31.45
CA LYS A 358 32.12 -14.10 -31.28
C LYS A 358 31.75 -14.87 -32.56
N GLU A 359 31.99 -14.31 -33.75
CA GLU A 359 31.78 -15.00 -35.04
C GLU A 359 32.94 -15.93 -35.42
N LEU A 360 34.16 -15.68 -34.92
CA LEU A 360 35.34 -16.51 -35.16
C LEU A 360 35.15 -17.99 -34.74
N ALA A 361 34.18 -18.27 -33.87
CA ALA A 361 33.90 -19.61 -33.38
C ALA A 361 33.05 -20.50 -34.32
N LYS A 362 32.44 -19.96 -35.40
CA LYS A 362 31.37 -20.69 -36.14
C LYS A 362 31.59 -21.02 -37.62
N LYS A 363 32.63 -20.57 -38.33
CA LYS A 363 32.76 -20.86 -39.80
C LYS A 363 34.18 -21.20 -40.30
N ASN A 364 34.25 -22.06 -41.31
CA ASN A 364 35.45 -22.58 -41.98
C ASN A 364 36.33 -21.44 -42.57
N MET A 365 37.49 -21.18 -41.93
CA MET A 365 38.30 -19.97 -42.09
C MET A 365 39.08 -19.80 -43.41
N ALA A 366 39.41 -20.87 -44.15
CA ALA A 366 40.45 -20.77 -45.19
C ALA A 366 39.97 -20.18 -46.55
N ILE A 367 38.67 -20.32 -46.87
CA ILE A 367 38.11 -19.91 -48.18
C ILE A 367 37.61 -18.46 -48.13
N VAL A 368 36.93 -18.07 -47.05
CA VAL A 368 36.42 -16.69 -46.85
C VAL A 368 37.56 -15.67 -46.77
N VAL A 369 38.64 -16.00 -46.05
CA VAL A 369 39.81 -15.10 -45.90
C VAL A 369 40.53 -14.86 -47.24
N ARG A 370 40.53 -15.82 -48.18
CA ARG A 370 41.15 -15.66 -49.50
C ARG A 370 40.37 -14.73 -50.44
N ASP A 371 39.04 -14.72 -50.35
CA ASP A 371 38.21 -13.81 -51.16
C ASP A 371 38.14 -12.41 -50.54
N GLU A 372 38.10 -12.31 -49.20
CA GLU A 372 38.15 -11.03 -48.48
C GLU A 372 39.50 -10.30 -48.65
N THR A 373 40.63 -11.03 -48.63
CA THR A 373 41.96 -10.44 -48.93
C THR A 373 42.04 -9.87 -50.34
N LYS A 374 41.48 -10.56 -51.35
CA LYS A 374 41.43 -10.06 -52.72
C LYS A 374 40.58 -8.80 -52.83
N GLY A 375 39.43 -8.75 -52.16
CA GLY A 375 38.59 -7.55 -52.10
C GLY A 375 39.28 -6.37 -51.40
N LEU A 376 40.05 -6.63 -50.35
CA LEU A 376 40.81 -5.61 -49.62
C LEU A 376 41.97 -5.05 -50.46
N ILE A 377 42.68 -5.90 -51.19
CA ILE A 377 43.75 -5.53 -52.13
C ILE A 377 43.18 -4.72 -53.31
N GLN A 378 41.96 -4.99 -53.74
CA GLN A 378 41.28 -4.23 -54.81
C GLN A 378 40.80 -2.84 -54.34
N LYS A 379 40.47 -2.68 -53.05
CA LYS A 379 39.97 -1.41 -52.47
C LYS A 379 41.09 -0.52 -51.91
N ALA A 380 42.30 -1.05 -51.71
CA ALA A 380 43.46 -0.28 -51.27
C ALA A 380 44.16 0.44 -52.44
N GLY A 381 44.89 1.53 -52.16
CA GLY A 381 45.69 2.23 -53.17
C GLY A 381 46.82 1.35 -53.75
N LEU A 382 47.27 1.64 -54.97
CA LEU A 382 48.18 0.78 -55.75
C LEU A 382 49.41 0.29 -54.97
N GLY A 383 50.09 1.17 -54.23
CA GLY A 383 51.28 0.76 -53.45
C GLY A 383 50.95 0.16 -52.09
N ALA A 384 49.77 0.42 -51.51
CA ALA A 384 49.27 -0.34 -50.38
C ALA A 384 48.92 -1.79 -50.77
N SER A 385 48.32 -1.99 -51.95
CA SER A 385 48.06 -3.30 -52.54
C SER A 385 49.36 -4.08 -52.80
N VAL A 386 50.41 -3.39 -53.29
CA VAL A 386 51.76 -3.98 -53.43
C VAL A 386 52.36 -4.34 -52.06
N ARG A 387 52.22 -3.49 -51.04
CA ARG A 387 52.71 -3.79 -49.68
C ARG A 387 51.98 -4.98 -49.05
N LEU A 388 50.65 -5.03 -49.15
CA LEU A 388 49.80 -6.13 -48.66
C LEU A 388 50.06 -7.45 -49.40
N SER A 389 50.44 -7.40 -50.68
CA SER A 389 50.78 -8.59 -51.47
C SER A 389 52.10 -9.26 -51.03
N LYS A 390 53.04 -8.46 -50.52
CA LYS A 390 54.39 -8.88 -50.10
C LYS A 390 54.45 -9.49 -48.68
N VAL A 391 53.33 -9.52 -47.95
CA VAL A 391 53.25 -10.02 -46.57
C VAL A 391 53.16 -11.56 -46.53
N ASP A 392 53.71 -12.17 -45.49
CA ASP A 392 53.68 -13.62 -45.27
C ASP A 392 52.24 -14.17 -45.15
N PRO A 393 51.94 -15.38 -45.69
CA PRO A 393 50.60 -15.96 -45.69
C PRO A 393 50.00 -16.18 -44.28
N LEU A 394 50.85 -16.33 -43.26
CA LEU A 394 50.48 -16.53 -41.85
C LEU A 394 49.98 -15.24 -41.18
N GLU A 395 50.39 -14.07 -41.68
CA GLU A 395 50.01 -12.75 -41.13
C GLU A 395 48.82 -12.13 -41.86
N LYS A 396 48.53 -12.57 -43.09
CA LYS A 396 47.35 -12.16 -43.88
C LYS A 396 46.01 -12.27 -43.12
N PRO A 397 45.66 -13.35 -42.41
CA PRO A 397 44.40 -13.41 -41.67
C PRO A 397 44.33 -12.38 -40.52
N LYS A 398 45.46 -12.11 -39.85
CA LYS A 398 45.55 -11.09 -38.78
C LYS A 398 45.36 -9.68 -39.33
N ILE A 399 45.89 -9.41 -40.52
CA ILE A 399 45.74 -8.12 -41.20
C ILE A 399 44.32 -7.92 -41.72
N VAL A 400 43.67 -8.99 -42.19
CA VAL A 400 42.25 -8.95 -42.62
C VAL A 400 41.33 -8.68 -41.45
N SER A 401 41.54 -9.33 -40.29
CA SER A 401 40.77 -9.01 -39.09
C SER A 401 41.02 -7.59 -38.60
N LEU A 402 42.25 -7.08 -38.72
CA LEU A 402 42.61 -5.69 -38.40
C LEU A 402 42.05 -4.65 -39.39
N LEU A 403 41.53 -5.04 -40.55
CA LEU A 403 41.04 -4.10 -41.58
C LEU A 403 39.56 -4.32 -41.92
N LYS A 404 38.90 -5.27 -41.24
CA LYS A 404 37.45 -5.49 -41.32
C LYS A 404 36.73 -4.53 -40.38
N TYR A 405 35.69 -3.86 -40.88
CA TYR A 405 34.94 -2.83 -40.18
C TYR A 405 33.43 -3.12 -40.25
N PRO A 406 32.63 -2.73 -39.24
CA PRO A 406 33.03 -2.04 -38.01
C PRO A 406 33.69 -2.97 -36.99
N LYS A 407 34.74 -2.50 -36.30
CA LYS A 407 35.47 -3.29 -35.29
C LYS A 407 34.74 -3.31 -33.96
N ASN A 408 34.47 -2.11 -33.44
CA ASN A 408 33.83 -1.93 -32.15
C ASN A 408 32.45 -1.34 -32.40
N CYS A 409 31.43 -1.92 -31.78
CA CYS A 409 30.07 -1.36 -31.79
C CYS A 409 29.54 -1.28 -30.36
N LEU A 410 28.65 -0.33 -30.13
CA LEU A 410 27.93 -0.22 -28.87
C LEU A 410 26.80 -1.25 -28.88
N ASN A 411 26.96 -2.34 -28.13
CA ASN A 411 25.98 -3.41 -28.05
C ASN A 411 25.17 -3.29 -26.76
N VAL A 412 23.85 -3.38 -26.90
CA VAL A 412 22.91 -3.49 -25.79
C VAL A 412 22.65 -4.98 -25.56
N LEU A 413 23.08 -5.47 -24.42
CA LEU A 413 22.89 -6.84 -23.96
C LEU A 413 21.85 -6.88 -22.85
N TRP A 414 21.13 -7.97 -22.79
CA TRP A 414 20.14 -8.21 -21.76
C TRP A 414 20.31 -9.60 -21.15
N GLY A 415 20.64 -9.65 -19.85
CA GLY A 415 20.84 -10.92 -19.13
C GLY A 415 21.69 -11.92 -19.92
N ASP A 416 22.82 -11.44 -20.46
CA ASP A 416 23.77 -12.17 -21.33
C ASP A 416 23.28 -12.58 -22.73
N SER A 417 22.05 -12.24 -23.12
CA SER A 417 21.50 -12.47 -24.47
C SER A 417 21.51 -11.21 -25.34
N LYS A 418 21.70 -11.39 -26.66
CA LYS A 418 21.61 -10.33 -27.70
C LYS A 418 20.17 -10.14 -28.21
N ASP A 419 19.24 -11.01 -27.85
CA ASP A 419 17.90 -11.03 -28.44
C ASP A 419 16.98 -10.02 -27.75
N LEU A 420 17.07 -8.75 -28.18
CA LEU A 420 16.11 -7.69 -27.81
C LEU A 420 14.78 -7.77 -28.60
N HIS A 421 14.54 -8.88 -29.31
CA HIS A 421 13.32 -9.20 -30.06
C HIS A 421 12.75 -8.02 -30.88
N THR A 422 13.63 -7.17 -31.40
CA THR A 422 13.30 -6.06 -32.30
C THR A 422 14.36 -5.96 -33.39
N ASN A 423 13.90 -5.77 -34.63
CA ASN A 423 14.76 -5.55 -35.80
C ASN A 423 15.22 -4.09 -35.93
N ALA A 424 14.88 -3.22 -34.97
CA ALA A 424 15.17 -1.79 -34.99
C ALA A 424 16.41 -1.47 -34.16
N ASN A 425 17.29 -0.61 -34.67
CA ASN A 425 18.42 -0.08 -33.91
C ASN A 425 17.90 0.80 -32.77
N LEU A 426 17.93 0.28 -31.54
CA LEU A 426 17.42 0.95 -30.33
C LEU A 426 18.28 2.13 -29.87
N LEU A 427 19.51 2.25 -30.39
CA LEU A 427 20.39 3.39 -30.16
C LEU A 427 20.79 3.96 -31.52
N ASN A 428 20.23 5.12 -31.85
CA ASN A 428 20.66 5.89 -33.00
C ASN A 428 21.83 6.77 -32.58
N ALA A 429 22.95 6.69 -33.30
CA ALA A 429 24.12 7.55 -33.04
C ALA A 429 23.81 9.06 -33.19
N SER A 430 22.74 9.42 -33.91
CA SER A 430 22.28 10.79 -34.10
C SER A 430 21.42 11.33 -32.95
N ASP A 431 20.75 10.45 -32.20
CA ASP A 431 19.76 10.79 -31.17
C ASP A 431 19.89 9.80 -30.01
N LEU A 432 20.95 9.96 -29.22
CA LEU A 432 21.22 9.10 -28.07
C LEU A 432 20.27 9.43 -26.91
N ASN A 433 19.09 8.81 -26.92
CA ASN A 433 18.09 8.98 -25.88
C ASN A 433 17.99 7.75 -24.95
N ALA A 434 18.64 7.84 -23.79
CA ALA A 434 18.59 6.79 -22.78
C ALA A 434 17.16 6.51 -22.22
N GLU A 435 16.28 7.53 -22.16
CA GLU A 435 14.92 7.36 -21.65
C GLU A 435 14.06 6.55 -22.62
N GLU A 436 14.20 6.79 -23.92
CA GLU A 436 13.47 6.04 -24.95
C GLU A 436 13.86 4.57 -24.98
N LEU A 437 15.17 4.27 -24.86
CA LEU A 437 15.65 2.91 -24.71
C LEU A 437 15.02 2.22 -23.50
N LEU A 438 15.00 2.89 -22.35
CA LEU A 438 14.43 2.33 -21.12
C LEU A 438 12.90 2.13 -21.24
N LEU A 439 12.19 3.08 -21.85
CA LEU A 439 10.75 2.97 -22.09
C LEU A 439 10.43 1.84 -23.07
N HIS A 440 11.24 1.65 -24.10
CA HIS A 440 11.06 0.55 -25.04
C HIS A 440 11.22 -0.81 -24.34
N VAL A 441 12.31 -0.99 -23.59
CA VAL A 441 12.58 -2.23 -22.84
C VAL A 441 11.49 -2.50 -21.81
N THR A 442 11.07 -1.49 -21.05
CA THR A 442 10.03 -1.66 -20.02
C THR A 442 8.64 -1.92 -20.59
N LYS A 443 8.30 -1.38 -21.77
CA LYS A 443 7.07 -1.73 -22.50
C LYS A 443 7.07 -3.18 -22.96
N TYR A 444 8.17 -3.65 -23.54
CA TYR A 444 8.30 -5.05 -23.95
C TYR A 444 8.17 -6.00 -22.74
N HIS A 445 8.83 -5.67 -21.62
CA HIS A 445 8.73 -6.48 -20.41
C HIS A 445 7.34 -6.45 -19.76
N SER A 446 6.64 -5.31 -19.82
CA SER A 446 5.24 -5.23 -19.43
C SER A 446 4.38 -6.22 -20.23
N LYS A 447 4.63 -6.34 -21.55
CA LYS A 447 3.96 -7.32 -22.41
C LYS A 447 4.26 -8.76 -21.98
N CYS A 448 5.53 -9.12 -21.78
CA CYS A 448 5.91 -10.48 -21.34
C CYS A 448 5.25 -10.86 -20.00
N ILE A 449 5.19 -9.93 -19.04
CA ILE A 449 4.54 -10.15 -17.74
C ILE A 449 3.03 -10.37 -17.93
N LYS A 450 2.37 -9.56 -18.77
CA LYS A 450 0.93 -9.72 -19.08
C LYS A 450 0.65 -11.06 -19.76
N ASP A 451 1.44 -11.45 -20.74
CA ASP A 451 1.30 -12.72 -21.46
C ASP A 451 1.47 -13.91 -20.52
N ARG A 452 2.45 -13.84 -19.61
CA ARG A 452 2.64 -14.88 -18.59
C ARG A 452 1.48 -14.95 -17.59
N MET A 453 0.95 -13.81 -17.15
CA MET A 453 -0.24 -13.77 -16.30
C MET A 453 -1.47 -14.34 -17.02
N ARG A 454 -1.64 -14.05 -18.30
CA ARG A 454 -2.70 -14.63 -19.13
C ARG A 454 -2.56 -16.15 -19.19
N GLN A 455 -1.36 -16.67 -19.46
CA GLN A 455 -1.09 -18.11 -19.44
C GLN A 455 -1.44 -18.76 -18.08
N LEU A 456 -1.11 -18.11 -16.95
CA LEU A 456 -1.44 -18.63 -15.62
C LEU A 456 -2.96 -18.68 -15.38
N LEU A 457 -3.68 -17.62 -15.74
CA LEU A 457 -5.15 -17.56 -15.67
C LEU A 457 -5.79 -18.59 -16.62
N GLU A 458 -5.20 -18.80 -17.80
CA GLU A 458 -5.66 -19.80 -18.77
C GLU A 458 -5.45 -21.23 -18.26
N SER A 459 -4.30 -21.50 -17.62
CA SER A 459 -4.00 -22.82 -17.06
C SER A 459 -4.95 -23.21 -15.92
N GLN A 460 -5.56 -22.23 -15.24
CA GLN A 460 -6.45 -22.41 -14.10
C GLN A 460 -7.91 -21.99 -14.39
N LYS A 461 -8.36 -22.07 -15.66
CA LYS A 461 -9.73 -21.70 -16.06
C LYS A 461 -10.83 -22.45 -15.30
N ASP A 462 -10.63 -23.73 -14.98
CA ASP A 462 -11.62 -24.53 -14.26
C ASP A 462 -11.80 -24.05 -12.82
N PHE A 463 -10.69 -23.72 -12.14
CA PHE A 463 -10.71 -23.12 -10.81
C PHE A 463 -11.37 -21.73 -10.79
N LEU A 464 -11.18 -20.92 -11.83
CA LEU A 464 -11.84 -19.62 -11.96
C LEU A 464 -13.37 -19.79 -12.10
N LYS A 465 -13.82 -20.70 -12.98
CA LYS A 465 -15.25 -20.97 -13.21
C LYS A 465 -15.94 -21.54 -11.97
N GLU A 466 -15.32 -22.46 -11.24
CA GLU A 466 -15.86 -23.01 -10.00
C GLU A 466 -16.10 -21.94 -8.93
N ASN A 467 -15.31 -20.87 -8.94
CA ASN A 467 -15.38 -19.78 -7.98
C ASN A 467 -16.12 -18.52 -8.51
N GLY A 468 -16.74 -18.59 -9.69
CA GLY A 468 -17.52 -17.50 -10.30
C GLY A 468 -16.67 -16.34 -10.85
N LEU A 469 -15.39 -16.58 -11.15
CA LEU A 469 -14.48 -15.63 -11.80
C LEU A 469 -14.45 -15.90 -13.30
N HIS A 470 -14.57 -14.86 -14.13
CA HIS A 470 -14.54 -14.98 -15.58
C HIS A 470 -13.45 -14.08 -16.18
N LEU A 471 -12.56 -14.67 -16.97
CA LEU A 471 -11.62 -13.92 -17.81
C LEU A 471 -12.36 -13.46 -19.06
N ILE A 472 -12.29 -12.16 -19.37
CA ILE A 472 -12.80 -11.63 -20.64
C ILE A 472 -11.68 -11.74 -21.66
N GLU A 473 -11.89 -12.55 -22.70
CA GLU A 473 -11.02 -12.62 -23.85
C GLU A 473 -11.48 -11.55 -24.86
N ASP A 474 -10.80 -10.41 -24.88
CA ASP A 474 -10.98 -9.43 -25.97
C ASP A 474 -10.34 -10.00 -27.24
N ASN A 475 -11.18 -10.29 -28.25
CA ASN A 475 -10.78 -10.84 -29.55
C ASN A 475 -10.16 -9.79 -30.50
N SER A 476 -9.81 -8.60 -30.01
CA SER A 476 -9.05 -7.62 -30.77
C SER A 476 -7.57 -7.99 -30.74
N ASN A 477 -6.97 -8.21 -31.91
CA ASN A 477 -5.53 -8.47 -32.11
C ASN A 477 -4.61 -7.28 -31.75
N ASP A 478 -5.02 -6.44 -30.80
CA ASP A 478 -4.17 -5.37 -30.27
C ASP A 478 -3.28 -5.94 -29.16
N ASP A 479 -1.99 -5.92 -29.45
CA ASP A 479 -0.88 -6.35 -28.60
C ASP A 479 -0.80 -5.63 -27.23
N GLU A 480 -1.67 -4.64 -26.98
CA GLU A 480 -1.77 -3.88 -25.73
C GLU A 480 -2.96 -4.26 -24.84
N SER A 481 -3.72 -5.31 -25.17
CA SER A 481 -4.95 -5.64 -24.42
C SER A 481 -4.69 -5.88 -22.91
N PRO A 482 -5.35 -5.12 -22.02
CA PRO A 482 -5.27 -5.32 -20.57
C PRO A 482 -5.81 -6.70 -20.15
N VAL A 483 -5.33 -7.22 -19.03
CA VAL A 483 -5.88 -8.45 -18.45
C VAL A 483 -7.13 -8.08 -17.63
N ILE A 484 -8.31 -8.31 -18.22
CA ILE A 484 -9.59 -7.97 -17.58
C ILE A 484 -10.22 -9.22 -16.98
N VAL A 485 -10.43 -9.18 -15.66
CA VAL A 485 -11.10 -10.24 -14.90
C VAL A 485 -12.42 -9.73 -14.35
N GLN A 486 -13.51 -10.36 -14.75
CA GLN A 486 -14.81 -10.18 -14.12
C GLN A 486 -14.82 -10.94 -12.80
N TYR A 487 -14.93 -10.19 -11.71
CA TYR A 487 -14.96 -10.78 -10.37
C TYR A 487 -16.34 -10.75 -9.73
N ARG A 488 -17.32 -10.01 -10.26
CA ARG A 488 -18.74 -9.99 -9.85
C ARG A 488 -19.66 -9.62 -11.02
N HIS A 489 -20.97 -9.80 -10.84
CA HIS A 489 -21.96 -9.28 -11.79
C HIS A 489 -21.75 -7.77 -12.03
N ASP A 490 -21.44 -7.42 -13.27
CA ASP A 490 -21.18 -6.05 -13.72
C ASP A 490 -19.98 -5.36 -13.00
N LYS A 491 -18.98 -6.08 -12.49
CA LYS A 491 -17.74 -5.46 -11.96
C LYS A 491 -16.49 -6.16 -12.50
N TYR A 492 -15.57 -5.36 -13.05
CA TYR A 492 -14.39 -5.82 -13.77
C TYR A 492 -13.13 -5.23 -13.17
N ILE A 493 -12.09 -6.05 -13.01
CA ILE A 493 -10.75 -5.61 -12.61
C ILE A 493 -9.85 -5.65 -13.82
N ASN A 494 -9.17 -4.55 -14.08
CA ASN A 494 -8.10 -4.48 -15.04
C ASN A 494 -6.75 -4.59 -14.31
N ILE A 495 -5.92 -5.54 -14.73
CA ILE A 495 -4.55 -5.73 -14.23
C ILE A 495 -3.57 -5.14 -15.25
N GLU A 496 -2.83 -4.13 -14.82
CA GLU A 496 -1.81 -3.45 -15.60
C GLU A 496 -0.45 -3.54 -14.91
N VAL A 497 0.62 -3.39 -15.68
CA VAL A 497 1.99 -3.30 -15.15
C VAL A 497 2.49 -1.90 -15.41
N ASP A 498 2.84 -1.20 -14.34
CA ASP A 498 3.43 0.13 -14.42
C ASP A 498 4.83 0.04 -15.03
N SER A 499 4.99 0.59 -16.24
CA SER A 499 6.26 0.60 -16.98
C SER A 499 7.44 1.14 -16.18
N ARG A 500 7.21 2.08 -15.24
CA ARG A 500 8.28 2.73 -14.48
C ARG A 500 8.71 1.97 -13.25
N THR A 501 7.75 1.39 -12.53
CA THR A 501 8.03 0.70 -11.26
C THR A 501 8.10 -0.82 -11.40
N GLY A 502 7.61 -1.38 -12.51
CA GLY A 502 7.50 -2.83 -12.69
C GLY A 502 6.51 -3.47 -11.70
N LYS A 503 5.68 -2.66 -11.04
CA LYS A 503 4.65 -3.14 -10.13
C LYS A 503 3.38 -3.44 -10.90
N VAL A 504 2.75 -4.53 -10.51
CA VAL A 504 1.42 -4.92 -10.97
C VAL A 504 0.42 -4.06 -10.21
N ARG A 505 -0.40 -3.31 -10.96
CA ARG A 505 -1.49 -2.48 -10.46
C ARG A 505 -2.82 -3.07 -10.89
N ALA A 506 -3.81 -2.95 -10.02
CA ALA A 506 -5.17 -3.44 -10.28
C ALA A 506 -6.15 -2.29 -10.07
N HIS A 507 -6.97 -1.99 -11.09
CA HIS A 507 -8.02 -0.96 -10.99
C HIS A 507 -9.38 -1.52 -11.42
N GLU A 508 -10.46 -0.96 -10.87
CA GLU A 508 -11.83 -1.40 -11.16
C GLU A 508 -12.41 -0.59 -12.32
N THR A 509 -12.79 -1.27 -13.40
CA THR A 509 -13.43 -0.68 -14.58
C THR A 509 -14.94 -0.57 -14.37
N LYS A 510 -15.40 0.55 -13.83
CA LYS A 510 -16.79 1.04 -13.91
C LYS A 510 -16.82 2.57 -13.94
N ARG A 511 -17.70 3.15 -14.76
CA ARG A 511 -17.84 4.62 -14.98
C ARG A 511 -17.91 5.39 -13.63
N SER A 512 -16.91 6.25 -13.43
CA SER A 512 -16.97 7.56 -12.75
C SER A 512 -16.70 7.76 -11.26
N THR A 513 -16.17 6.82 -10.46
CA THR A 513 -15.66 7.19 -9.12
C THR A 513 -14.36 6.48 -8.72
N ASN A 514 -13.30 7.26 -8.48
CA ASN A 514 -11.98 6.80 -8.00
C ASN A 514 -12.00 6.23 -6.55
N GLU A 515 -13.16 5.91 -5.98
CA GLU A 515 -13.30 5.40 -4.62
C GLU A 515 -12.86 3.92 -4.46
N GLY A 516 -12.56 3.23 -5.57
CA GLY A 516 -12.14 1.82 -5.60
C GLY A 516 -10.67 1.55 -5.20
N ASN A 517 -9.77 2.54 -5.30
CA ASN A 517 -8.32 2.27 -5.24
C ASN A 517 -7.81 1.84 -3.85
N VAL A 518 -8.43 2.30 -2.75
CA VAL A 518 -8.01 1.90 -1.39
C VAL A 518 -8.30 0.42 -1.12
N LYS A 519 -9.34 -0.13 -1.75
CA LYS A 519 -9.78 -1.52 -1.58
C LYS A 519 -8.88 -2.52 -2.32
N LEU A 520 -8.20 -2.07 -3.38
CA LEU A 520 -7.37 -2.91 -4.25
C LEU A 520 -5.90 -2.93 -3.86
N SER A 521 -5.45 -2.03 -2.98
CA SER A 521 -4.06 -1.98 -2.50
C SER A 521 -3.58 -3.31 -1.88
N GLY A 522 -4.45 -4.00 -1.13
CA GLY A 522 -4.16 -5.32 -0.57
C GLY A 522 -4.03 -6.42 -1.62
N LEU A 523 -4.71 -6.29 -2.77
CA LEU A 523 -4.51 -7.18 -3.91
C LEU A 523 -3.18 -6.87 -4.60
N GLU A 524 -2.87 -5.59 -4.82
CA GLU A 524 -1.61 -5.16 -5.43
C GLU A 524 -0.40 -5.62 -4.63
N GLU A 525 -0.42 -5.50 -3.30
CA GLU A 525 0.68 -5.97 -2.44
C GLU A 525 0.87 -7.50 -2.55
N ARG A 526 -0.23 -8.27 -2.56
CA ARG A 526 -0.19 -9.73 -2.70
C ARG A 526 0.32 -10.15 -4.08
N LEU A 527 -0.19 -9.55 -5.15
CA LEU A 527 0.28 -9.81 -6.52
C LEU A 527 1.76 -9.43 -6.70
N ASN A 528 2.24 -8.38 -6.02
CA ASN A 528 3.64 -7.98 -6.12
C ASN A 528 4.59 -8.88 -5.32
N ASN A 529 4.10 -9.56 -4.28
CA ASN A 529 4.86 -10.52 -3.48
C ASN A 529 4.86 -11.93 -4.09
N ASP A 530 3.67 -12.43 -4.47
CA ASP A 530 3.47 -13.78 -5.01
C ASP A 530 2.58 -13.75 -6.27
N PRO A 531 3.17 -13.47 -7.45
CA PRO A 531 2.40 -13.34 -8.68
C PRO A 531 1.98 -14.70 -9.28
N GLU A 532 2.57 -15.82 -8.84
CA GLU A 532 2.22 -17.16 -9.36
C GLU A 532 0.83 -17.60 -8.89
N ASN A 533 0.43 -17.20 -7.67
CA ASN A 533 -0.86 -17.55 -7.08
C ASN A 533 -1.97 -16.52 -7.39
N ILE A 534 -1.96 -15.92 -8.59
CA ILE A 534 -2.92 -14.89 -9.03
C ILE A 534 -4.39 -15.30 -8.80
N CYS A 535 -4.77 -16.53 -9.12
CA CYS A 535 -6.15 -17.02 -8.95
C CYS A 535 -6.59 -17.05 -7.48
N LYS A 536 -5.69 -17.40 -6.55
CA LYS A 536 -5.98 -17.40 -5.10
C LYS A 536 -6.13 -15.97 -4.59
N HIS A 537 -5.32 -15.04 -5.11
CA HIS A 537 -5.40 -13.63 -4.74
C HIS A 537 -6.68 -12.96 -5.25
N LEU A 538 -7.14 -13.31 -6.46
CA LEU A 538 -8.43 -12.86 -6.99
C LEU A 538 -9.61 -13.45 -6.19
N LEU A 539 -9.53 -14.72 -5.78
CA LEU A 539 -10.52 -15.33 -4.89
C LEU A 539 -10.57 -14.62 -3.52
N TRP A 540 -9.40 -14.33 -2.95
CA TRP A 540 -9.30 -13.55 -1.71
C TRP A 540 -9.98 -12.19 -1.86
N LEU A 541 -9.69 -11.43 -2.93
CA LEU A 541 -10.32 -10.13 -3.16
C LEU A 541 -11.85 -10.25 -3.26
N ARG A 542 -12.35 -11.23 -4.01
CA ARG A 542 -13.79 -11.49 -4.13
C ARG A 542 -14.42 -11.74 -2.75
N SER A 543 -13.80 -12.58 -1.93
CA SER A 543 -14.29 -12.85 -0.56
C SER A 543 -14.23 -11.62 0.37
N ASP A 544 -13.15 -10.84 0.34
CA ASP A 544 -13.00 -9.62 1.15
C ASP A 544 -14.04 -8.56 0.77
N MET A 545 -14.30 -8.37 -0.53
CA MET A 545 -15.33 -7.45 -1.02
C MET A 545 -16.73 -7.86 -0.58
N VAL A 546 -17.07 -9.15 -0.69
CA VAL A 546 -18.36 -9.67 -0.23
C VAL A 546 -18.52 -9.50 1.28
N ILE A 547 -17.48 -9.78 2.06
CA ILE A 547 -17.49 -9.60 3.52
C ILE A 547 -17.69 -8.14 3.90
N ARG A 548 -16.99 -7.20 3.27
CA ARG A 548 -17.15 -5.76 3.56
C ARG A 548 -18.56 -5.27 3.29
N GLU A 549 -19.17 -5.76 2.23
CA GLU A 549 -20.57 -5.44 1.92
C GLU A 549 -21.52 -6.01 2.97
N ILE A 550 -21.34 -7.27 3.37
CA ILE A 550 -22.14 -7.87 4.44
C ILE A 550 -21.95 -7.13 5.77
N ILE A 551 -20.73 -6.73 6.12
CA ILE A 551 -20.45 -5.91 7.30
C ILE A 551 -21.17 -4.57 7.22
N SER A 552 -21.21 -3.93 6.05
CA SER A 552 -21.92 -2.67 5.87
C SER A 552 -23.44 -2.84 6.04
N LEU A 553 -24.01 -3.91 5.49
CA LEU A 553 -25.43 -4.26 5.65
C LEU A 553 -25.76 -4.65 7.09
N ALA A 554 -24.88 -5.40 7.76
CA ALA A 554 -25.04 -5.82 9.15
C ALA A 554 -25.03 -4.64 10.13
N LYS A 555 -24.16 -3.65 9.88
CA LYS A 555 -24.14 -2.39 10.65
C LYS A 555 -25.45 -1.62 10.52
N LEU A 556 -26.10 -1.64 9.36
CA LEU A 556 -27.43 -1.03 9.18
C LEU A 556 -28.51 -1.75 10.01
N LEU A 557 -28.31 -3.04 10.32
CA LEU A 557 -29.22 -3.89 11.11
C LEU A 557 -28.83 -3.98 12.60
N ASN A 558 -27.97 -3.08 13.11
CA ASN A 558 -27.48 -3.07 14.50
C ASN A 558 -26.78 -4.37 14.96
N LEU A 559 -26.25 -5.16 14.03
CA LEU A 559 -25.42 -6.32 14.35
C LEU A 559 -23.96 -5.87 14.49
N GLN A 560 -23.29 -6.28 15.57
CA GLN A 560 -21.89 -5.93 15.80
C GLN A 560 -20.96 -6.94 15.08
N PRO A 561 -20.18 -6.51 14.08
CA PRO A 561 -19.33 -7.42 13.31
C PRO A 561 -18.00 -7.65 14.02
N TYR A 562 -17.66 -8.92 14.23
CA TYR A 562 -16.36 -9.39 14.71
C TYR A 562 -15.60 -10.06 13.57
N HIS A 563 -14.32 -9.69 13.46
CA HIS A 563 -13.42 -10.32 12.51
C HIS A 563 -13.02 -11.71 13.02
N SER A 564 -12.82 -12.67 12.11
CA SER A 564 -12.47 -14.05 12.45
C SER A 564 -11.20 -14.19 13.30
N SER A 565 -10.25 -13.26 13.16
CA SER A 565 -9.03 -13.20 13.97
C SER A 565 -9.23 -12.78 15.43
N GLN A 566 -10.37 -12.17 15.76
CA GLN A 566 -10.70 -11.70 17.12
C GLN A 566 -11.37 -12.80 17.96
N MET A 567 -11.67 -13.95 17.35
CA MET A 567 -12.45 -15.02 17.95
C MET A 567 -11.59 -16.29 18.06
N ASN A 568 -11.47 -16.87 19.25
CA ASN A 568 -10.62 -18.03 19.48
C ASN A 568 -11.48 -19.25 19.84
N LEU A 569 -12.04 -19.90 18.82
CA LEU A 569 -12.84 -21.11 18.98
C LEU A 569 -11.95 -22.33 19.27
N ARG A 570 -12.50 -23.31 20.00
CA ARG A 570 -11.83 -24.61 20.20
C ARG A 570 -11.70 -25.34 18.86
N PRO A 571 -10.61 -26.10 18.63
CA PRO A 571 -10.41 -26.81 17.36
C PRO A 571 -11.50 -27.86 17.05
N GLU A 572 -12.11 -28.46 18.07
CA GLU A 572 -13.28 -29.35 17.93
C GLU A 572 -14.54 -28.62 17.48
N ASP A 573 -14.73 -27.38 17.94
CA ASP A 573 -15.87 -26.55 17.59
C ASP A 573 -15.68 -25.90 16.22
N PHE A 574 -14.43 -25.63 15.84
CA PHE A 574 -14.05 -25.21 14.49
C PHE A 574 -14.34 -26.29 13.44
N THR A 575 -14.01 -27.54 13.74
CA THR A 575 -14.34 -28.69 12.86
C THR A 575 -15.84 -28.95 12.78
N LYS A 576 -16.63 -28.67 13.84
CA LYS A 576 -18.11 -28.73 13.77
C LYS A 576 -18.71 -27.65 12.85
N LEU A 577 -18.17 -26.44 12.84
CA LEU A 577 -18.69 -25.34 12.02
C LEU A 577 -18.28 -25.47 10.55
N PHE A 578 -17.02 -25.80 10.30
CA PHE A 578 -16.44 -25.74 8.95
C PHE A 578 -16.18 -27.11 8.32
N GLY A 579 -16.38 -28.23 9.04
CA GLY A 579 -16.23 -29.60 8.51
C GLY A 579 -14.84 -29.90 7.94
N ASP A 580 -14.80 -30.75 6.90
CA ASP A 580 -13.59 -31.16 6.15
C ASP A 580 -12.95 -30.03 5.31
N PHE A 581 -13.48 -28.81 5.34
CA PHE A 581 -13.02 -27.67 4.52
C PHE A 581 -11.80 -26.94 5.12
N VAL A 582 -11.05 -27.61 5.99
CA VAL A 582 -9.80 -27.11 6.58
C VAL A 582 -8.75 -26.97 5.46
N PRO A 583 -8.16 -25.78 5.25
CA PRO A 583 -6.98 -25.67 4.39
C PRO A 583 -5.88 -26.53 5.01
N THR A 584 -5.29 -27.43 4.23
CA THR A 584 -4.17 -28.30 4.64
C THR A 584 -2.93 -27.55 5.13
N ASN A 585 -2.92 -26.22 5.01
CA ASN A 585 -1.86 -25.34 5.50
C ASN A 585 -2.12 -24.93 6.95
N LYS A 586 -1.28 -25.42 7.87
CA LYS A 586 -1.33 -25.23 9.33
C LYS A 586 -1.23 -23.77 9.84
N THR A 587 -1.18 -22.78 8.96
CA THR A 587 -0.89 -21.38 9.29
C THR A 587 -2.13 -20.48 9.39
N GLU A 588 -3.25 -20.83 8.74
CA GLU A 588 -4.49 -20.03 8.81
C GLU A 588 -5.53 -20.75 9.68
N LYS A 589 -5.80 -20.21 10.89
CA LYS A 589 -6.73 -20.80 11.87
C LYS A 589 -8.19 -20.66 11.49
N PHE A 590 -8.54 -19.73 10.60
CA PHE A 590 -9.90 -19.49 10.13
C PHE A 590 -9.89 -19.31 8.62
N PRO A 591 -10.91 -19.78 7.89
CA PRO A 591 -11.10 -19.36 6.50
C PRO A 591 -11.13 -17.83 6.44
N ALA A 592 -10.34 -17.22 5.53
CA ALA A 592 -10.33 -15.76 5.31
C ALA A 592 -11.69 -15.18 4.87
N HIS A 593 -12.71 -16.03 4.76
CA HIS A 593 -14.01 -15.81 4.18
C HIS A 593 -15.16 -16.01 5.18
N CYS A 594 -14.97 -15.73 6.48
CA CYS A 594 -16.02 -15.79 7.50
C CYS A 594 -16.15 -14.53 8.36
N VAL A 595 -17.39 -14.23 8.78
CA VAL A 595 -17.75 -13.09 9.64
C VAL A 595 -18.63 -13.59 10.78
N PHE A 596 -18.39 -13.08 11.99
CA PHE A 596 -19.22 -13.30 13.15
C PHE A 596 -20.01 -12.03 13.45
N LEU A 597 -21.34 -12.09 13.47
CA LEU A 597 -22.23 -10.97 13.74
C LEU A 597 -22.89 -11.18 15.11
N GLN A 598 -22.57 -10.36 16.09
CA GLN A 598 -23.17 -10.42 17.42
C GLN A 598 -24.47 -9.62 17.47
N PHE A 599 -25.48 -10.16 18.15
CA PHE A 599 -26.75 -9.46 18.40
C PHE A 599 -26.62 -8.55 19.62
N SER A 600 -27.04 -7.28 19.49
CA SER A 600 -26.96 -6.28 20.57
C SER A 600 -27.74 -6.68 21.83
N GLN A 601 -28.91 -7.30 21.68
CA GLN A 601 -29.72 -7.78 22.80
C GLN A 601 -29.25 -9.14 23.38
N PHE A 602 -28.48 -9.91 22.61
CA PHE A 602 -28.07 -11.27 22.96
C PHE A 602 -26.56 -11.44 22.88
N GLU A 603 -25.85 -10.97 23.90
CA GLU A 603 -24.38 -10.91 23.92
C GLU A 603 -23.68 -12.27 23.69
N ASN A 604 -24.31 -13.37 24.10
CA ASN A 604 -23.76 -14.72 23.95
C ASN A 604 -24.03 -15.38 22.59
N TRP A 605 -24.83 -14.73 21.72
CA TRP A 605 -25.26 -15.29 20.44
C TRP A 605 -24.58 -14.60 19.26
N TYR A 606 -24.08 -15.41 18.33
CA TYR A 606 -23.36 -14.98 17.15
C TYR A 606 -23.96 -15.63 15.91
N PHE A 607 -24.24 -14.82 14.89
CA PHE A 607 -24.59 -15.27 13.56
C PHE A 607 -23.33 -15.32 12.70
N VAL A 608 -22.93 -16.53 12.29
CA VAL A 608 -21.72 -16.81 11.52
C VAL A 608 -22.09 -16.96 10.06
N LEU A 609 -21.42 -16.23 9.18
CA LEU A 609 -21.62 -16.34 7.75
C LEU A 609 -20.27 -16.56 7.07
N ALA A 610 -20.20 -17.58 6.21
CA ALA A 610 -19.01 -17.89 5.43
C ALA A 610 -19.32 -18.11 3.95
N THR A 611 -18.40 -17.70 3.08
CA THR A 611 -18.51 -17.91 1.62
C THR A 611 -17.65 -19.07 1.18
N ILE A 612 -18.24 -20.19 0.76
CA ILE A 612 -17.52 -21.39 0.32
C ILE A 612 -17.98 -21.75 -1.08
N LYS A 613 -17.04 -21.92 -2.04
CA LYS A 613 -17.33 -22.38 -3.42
C LYS A 613 -18.52 -21.66 -4.07
N ASN A 614 -18.53 -20.33 -3.99
CA ASN A 614 -19.58 -19.48 -4.54
C ASN A 614 -20.97 -19.56 -3.85
N GLU A 615 -21.05 -20.10 -2.62
CA GLU A 615 -22.30 -20.21 -1.85
C GLU A 615 -22.15 -19.61 -0.45
N PHE A 616 -23.25 -19.07 0.11
CA PHE A 616 -23.30 -18.61 1.49
C PHE A 616 -23.70 -19.75 2.43
N LYS A 617 -22.83 -20.10 3.37
CA LYS A 617 -23.19 -20.95 4.51
C LYS A 617 -23.37 -20.09 5.74
N SER A 618 -24.48 -20.30 6.45
CA SER A 618 -24.80 -19.54 7.65
C SER A 618 -25.09 -20.45 8.84
N TRP A 619 -24.64 -20.01 10.01
CA TRP A 619 -24.82 -20.71 11.27
C TRP A 619 -25.22 -19.72 12.36
N LEU A 620 -25.99 -20.19 13.33
CA LEU A 620 -26.27 -19.48 14.57
C LEU A 620 -25.62 -20.23 15.72
N CYS A 621 -24.79 -19.54 16.52
CA CYS A 621 -23.99 -20.15 17.57
C CYS A 621 -24.16 -19.40 18.90
N CYS A 622 -24.32 -20.15 20.00
CA CYS A 622 -24.26 -19.63 21.36
C CYS A 622 -22.92 -20.00 22.00
N LEU A 623 -22.19 -19.00 22.50
CA LEU A 623 -20.88 -19.18 23.11
C LEU A 623 -20.93 -18.92 24.61
N ASN A 624 -20.22 -19.75 25.36
CA ASN A 624 -19.99 -19.53 26.79
C ASN A 624 -18.79 -18.59 27.03
N ILE A 625 -18.58 -18.16 28.28
CA ILE A 625 -17.45 -17.33 28.74
C ILE A 625 -16.09 -17.93 28.34
N TYR A 626 -16.01 -19.26 28.21
CA TYR A 626 -14.83 -19.99 27.74
C TYR A 626 -14.74 -20.20 26.22
N GLN A 627 -15.55 -19.47 25.44
CA GLN A 627 -15.62 -19.52 23.97
C GLN A 627 -15.86 -20.94 23.40
N ALA A 628 -16.58 -21.77 24.16
CA ALA A 628 -17.06 -23.08 23.73
C ALA A 628 -18.48 -22.96 23.18
N ILE A 629 -18.80 -23.70 22.11
CA ILE A 629 -20.15 -23.76 21.53
C ILE A 629 -21.06 -24.55 22.48
N VAL A 630 -22.08 -23.87 23.02
CA VAL A 630 -23.10 -24.47 23.89
C VAL A 630 -24.29 -24.96 23.08
N ASP A 631 -24.68 -24.18 22.07
CA ASP A 631 -25.80 -24.48 21.18
C ASP A 631 -25.47 -23.97 19.76
N PHE A 632 -25.86 -24.71 18.73
CA PHE A 632 -25.60 -24.32 17.35
C PHE A 632 -26.65 -24.85 16.38
N ILE A 633 -26.91 -24.08 15.32
CA ILE A 633 -27.86 -24.42 14.26
C ILE A 633 -27.30 -23.99 12.92
N TYR A 634 -27.40 -24.88 11.94
CA TYR A 634 -27.13 -24.57 10.55
C TYR A 634 -28.40 -23.99 9.90
N ILE A 635 -28.26 -22.85 9.22
CA ILE A 635 -29.34 -22.20 8.48
C ILE A 635 -29.01 -22.33 6.99
N ASP A 636 -29.82 -23.11 6.28
CA ASP A 636 -29.72 -23.23 4.83
C ASP A 636 -30.28 -21.97 4.17
N CYS A 637 -29.36 -21.15 3.64
CA CYS A 637 -29.70 -19.92 2.95
C CYS A 637 -30.47 -20.18 1.65
N ASP A 638 -30.24 -21.31 0.97
CA ASP A 638 -30.83 -21.57 -0.35
C ASP A 638 -32.29 -22.02 -0.24
N GLU A 639 -32.66 -22.70 0.85
CA GLU A 639 -34.05 -23.06 1.14
C GLU A 639 -34.91 -21.80 1.41
N LEU A 640 -34.40 -20.87 2.22
CA LEU A 640 -35.05 -19.59 2.51
C LEU A 640 -35.20 -18.70 1.27
N ARG A 641 -34.23 -18.77 0.33
CA ARG A 641 -34.24 -18.02 -0.93
C ARG A 641 -35.23 -18.60 -1.96
N LYS A 642 -35.43 -19.92 -1.96
CA LYS A 642 -36.43 -20.59 -2.80
C LYS A 642 -37.86 -20.29 -2.34
N ASP A 643 -38.10 -20.24 -1.03
CA ASP A 643 -39.38 -19.82 -0.45
C ASP A 643 -39.75 -18.39 -0.90
N GLU A 644 -38.77 -17.50 -1.05
CA GLU A 644 -38.93 -16.14 -1.55
C GLU A 644 -39.46 -16.08 -2.99
N ARG A 645 -38.88 -16.89 -3.90
CA ARG A 645 -39.33 -16.96 -5.30
C ARG A 645 -40.75 -17.54 -5.41
N VAL A 646 -41.08 -18.53 -4.58
CA VAL A 646 -42.43 -19.13 -4.56
C VAL A 646 -43.47 -18.15 -4.01
N ILE A 647 -43.14 -17.40 -2.96
CA ILE A 647 -44.05 -16.41 -2.36
C ILE A 647 -44.19 -15.16 -3.26
N GLU A 648 -43.11 -14.70 -3.91
CA GLU A 648 -43.20 -13.63 -4.90
C GLU A 648 -43.99 -14.07 -6.14
N ASP A 649 -43.83 -15.31 -6.61
CA ASP A 649 -44.64 -15.86 -7.71
C ASP A 649 -46.11 -16.04 -7.31
N GLU A 650 -46.42 -16.39 -6.05
CA GLU A 650 -47.80 -16.45 -5.55
C GLU A 650 -48.40 -15.06 -5.31
N CYS A 651 -47.62 -14.10 -4.82
CA CYS A 651 -48.05 -12.71 -4.62
C CYS A 651 -48.20 -11.97 -5.96
N ASN A 652 -47.35 -12.26 -6.94
CA ASN A 652 -47.48 -11.79 -8.32
C ASN A 652 -48.61 -12.53 -9.06
N LYS A 653 -48.89 -13.80 -8.78
CA LYS A 653 -50.11 -14.48 -9.24
C LYS A 653 -51.37 -13.87 -8.62
N LYS A 654 -51.33 -13.47 -7.35
CA LYS A 654 -52.43 -12.75 -6.67
C LYS A 654 -52.62 -11.33 -7.24
N ARG A 655 -51.54 -10.57 -7.46
CA ARG A 655 -51.57 -9.28 -8.15
C ARG A 655 -52.07 -9.41 -9.58
N ARG A 656 -51.64 -10.42 -10.35
CA ARG A 656 -52.18 -10.72 -11.69
C ARG A 656 -53.64 -11.19 -11.68
N SER A 657 -54.13 -11.79 -10.58
CA SER A 657 -55.55 -12.14 -10.41
C SER A 657 -56.43 -10.97 -9.95
N GLU A 658 -55.83 -9.91 -9.40
CA GLU A 658 -56.51 -8.65 -9.04
C GLU A 658 -56.44 -7.63 -10.19
N GLU A 659 -55.35 -7.60 -10.96
CA GLU A 659 -55.18 -6.81 -12.20
C GLU A 659 -55.99 -7.35 -13.40
N SER A 660 -56.54 -8.57 -13.32
CA SER A 660 -57.43 -9.14 -14.35
C SER A 660 -58.91 -8.75 -14.21
N LYS A 661 -59.23 -7.82 -13.29
CA LYS A 661 -60.55 -7.16 -13.21
C LYS A 661 -60.53 -5.67 -13.56
N GLU A 662 -59.35 -5.10 -13.80
CA GLU A 662 -59.16 -3.73 -14.28
C GLU A 662 -58.07 -3.74 -15.36
N GLU A 663 -58.47 -4.06 -16.60
CA GLU A 663 -57.84 -3.68 -17.88
C GLU A 663 -58.05 -4.77 -18.95
N ASP A 664 -59.31 -4.98 -19.31
CA ASP A 664 -59.66 -5.48 -20.65
C ASP A 664 -60.34 -4.34 -21.43
N CYS A 665 -59.54 -3.32 -21.77
CA CYS A 665 -59.82 -2.36 -22.85
C CYS A 665 -58.49 -1.89 -23.47
N LEU A 666 -57.94 -2.82 -24.24
CA LEU A 666 -56.69 -2.79 -24.98
C LEU A 666 -56.69 -1.85 -26.21
N LYS A 667 -55.49 -1.30 -26.45
CA LYS A 667 -54.82 -1.04 -27.75
C LYS A 667 -55.25 0.18 -28.58
N LYS A 668 -54.39 1.22 -28.55
CA LYS A 668 -53.68 1.78 -29.73
C LYS A 668 -52.81 2.99 -29.35
N ARG A 669 -51.49 2.79 -29.30
CA ARG A 669 -50.45 3.63 -29.96
C ARG A 669 -49.05 3.26 -29.43
N LYS A 670 -48.34 2.44 -30.22
CA LYS A 670 -46.88 2.50 -30.32
C LYS A 670 -46.55 3.73 -31.17
N THR A 671 -45.50 4.46 -30.82
CA THR A 671 -44.27 4.66 -31.62
C THR A 671 -43.40 5.74 -30.99
N SER A 672 -42.16 5.39 -30.62
CA SER A 672 -40.89 5.97 -31.11
C SER A 672 -39.81 5.91 -30.04
N ASN A 673 -38.89 4.97 -30.17
CA ASN A 673 -37.43 5.16 -30.08
C ASN A 673 -36.75 3.78 -30.06
N GLU A 674 -36.68 3.16 -31.23
CA GLU A 674 -35.72 2.10 -31.53
C GLU A 674 -34.47 2.77 -32.11
N ALA A 675 -33.39 2.78 -31.32
CA ALA A 675 -32.02 2.93 -31.80
C ALA A 675 -31.04 2.53 -30.69
N CYS A 676 -31.06 1.25 -30.29
CA CYS A 676 -29.92 0.53 -29.70
C CYS A 676 -30.34 -0.91 -29.39
N ASP A 677 -30.53 -1.73 -30.42
CA ASP A 677 -30.69 -3.17 -30.25
C ASP A 677 -29.95 -3.87 -31.38
N MET A 678 -28.66 -4.13 -31.18
CA MET A 678 -27.93 -5.29 -31.73
C MET A 678 -26.59 -5.41 -30.98
N ILE A 679 -26.61 -6.11 -29.85
CA ILE A 679 -25.66 -7.14 -29.39
C ILE A 679 -26.28 -7.68 -28.08
N HIS A 680 -27.36 -8.44 -28.22
CA HIS A 680 -27.77 -9.38 -27.17
C HIS A 680 -26.95 -10.65 -27.39
N HIS A 681 -25.71 -10.67 -26.88
CA HIS A 681 -25.08 -11.95 -26.59
C HIS A 681 -25.90 -12.62 -25.49
N LYS A 682 -26.46 -13.80 -25.81
CA LYS A 682 -27.06 -14.74 -24.87
C LYS A 682 -26.06 -15.04 -23.75
N GLN A 683 -26.09 -14.25 -22.69
CA GLN A 683 -25.40 -14.57 -21.45
C GLN A 683 -26.16 -15.70 -20.77
N SER A 684 -25.46 -16.79 -20.53
CA SER A 684 -25.93 -17.89 -19.72
C SER A 684 -26.34 -17.39 -18.33
N ASP A 685 -27.57 -17.68 -17.94
CA ASP A 685 -28.13 -17.57 -16.58
C ASP A 685 -27.40 -18.50 -15.59
N LYS A 686 -26.10 -18.28 -15.35
CA LYS A 686 -25.40 -18.79 -14.17
C LYS A 686 -25.24 -17.65 -13.20
N VAL A 687 -26.31 -17.47 -12.43
CA VAL A 687 -26.49 -16.49 -11.37
C VAL A 687 -25.27 -16.48 -10.45
N ASP A 688 -24.73 -15.28 -10.21
CA ASP A 688 -23.76 -15.04 -9.15
C ASP A 688 -24.46 -15.28 -7.80
N ASN A 689 -24.31 -16.48 -7.22
CA ASN A 689 -25.03 -16.90 -6.01
C ASN A 689 -24.62 -16.09 -4.75
N LEU A 690 -23.49 -15.35 -4.82
CA LEU A 690 -22.92 -14.55 -3.73
C LEU A 690 -23.47 -13.11 -3.61
N PHE A 691 -24.67 -12.85 -4.09
CA PHE A 691 -25.37 -11.58 -3.84
C PHE A 691 -26.14 -11.66 -2.51
N MET A 692 -26.08 -10.65 -1.64
CA MET A 692 -26.86 -10.58 -0.39
C MET A 692 -27.57 -9.23 -0.33
N ASP A 693 -28.90 -9.26 -0.35
CA ASP A 693 -29.72 -8.06 -0.25
C ASP A 693 -29.97 -7.66 1.21
N PHE A 694 -30.16 -6.36 1.44
CA PHE A 694 -30.57 -5.84 2.74
C PHE A 694 -31.87 -6.50 3.23
N GLN A 695 -32.86 -6.66 2.35
CA GLN A 695 -34.14 -7.29 2.69
C GLN A 695 -33.96 -8.75 3.14
N TYR A 696 -33.06 -9.48 2.47
CA TYR A 696 -32.78 -10.86 2.79
C TYR A 696 -32.03 -10.99 4.13
N LEU A 697 -31.03 -10.14 4.37
CA LEU A 697 -30.32 -10.13 5.66
C LEU A 697 -31.23 -9.68 6.82
N ALA A 698 -32.15 -8.73 6.59
CA ALA A 698 -33.15 -8.32 7.57
C ALA A 698 -34.11 -9.47 7.94
N LYS A 699 -34.54 -10.25 6.94
CA LYS A 699 -35.33 -11.47 7.16
C LYS A 699 -34.55 -12.46 8.03
N LEU A 700 -33.30 -12.80 7.67
CA LEU A 700 -32.46 -13.68 8.48
C LEU A 700 -32.29 -13.18 9.92
N ASN A 701 -32.05 -11.87 10.10
CA ASN A 701 -31.97 -11.25 11.41
C ASN A 701 -33.25 -11.47 12.24
N SER A 702 -34.42 -11.21 11.65
CA SER A 702 -35.73 -11.42 12.32
C SER A 702 -35.97 -12.88 12.70
N PHE A 703 -35.57 -13.83 11.84
CA PHE A 703 -35.66 -15.25 12.12
C PHE A 703 -34.76 -15.66 13.30
N CYS A 704 -33.49 -15.24 13.28
CA CYS A 704 -32.56 -15.52 14.36
C CYS A 704 -33.06 -14.96 15.70
N ARG A 705 -33.57 -13.73 15.73
CA ARG A 705 -34.12 -13.11 16.95
C ARG A 705 -35.32 -13.87 17.52
N GLY A 706 -36.26 -14.29 16.68
CA GLY A 706 -37.39 -15.12 17.09
C GLY A 706 -36.95 -16.50 17.58
N TYR A 707 -35.96 -17.10 16.93
CA TYR A 707 -35.41 -18.39 17.35
C TYR A 707 -34.70 -18.31 18.71
N ILE A 708 -33.80 -17.33 18.90
CA ILE A 708 -33.03 -17.15 20.14
C ILE A 708 -33.97 -16.98 21.35
N THR A 709 -35.02 -16.17 21.20
CA THR A 709 -36.00 -15.92 22.27
C THR A 709 -36.74 -17.19 22.67
N ASN A 710 -37.28 -17.94 21.70
CA ASN A 710 -37.95 -19.22 21.96
C ASN A 710 -37.00 -20.23 22.62
N ARG A 711 -35.74 -20.27 22.16
CA ARG A 711 -34.74 -21.18 22.72
C ARG A 711 -34.38 -20.85 24.16
N LYS A 712 -34.20 -19.57 24.51
CA LYS A 712 -33.97 -19.15 25.90
C LYS A 712 -35.14 -19.53 26.82
N ILE A 713 -36.38 -19.38 26.35
CA ILE A 713 -37.58 -19.81 27.10
C ILE A 713 -37.58 -21.32 27.29
N GLU A 714 -37.26 -22.10 26.25
CA GLU A 714 -37.17 -23.56 26.35
C GLU A 714 -36.12 -24.00 27.37
N LEU A 715 -34.94 -23.37 27.37
CA LEU A 715 -33.89 -23.67 28.35
C LEU A 715 -34.34 -23.39 29.79
N GLN A 716 -35.10 -22.32 30.03
CA GLN A 716 -35.70 -22.04 31.34
C GLN A 716 -36.77 -23.07 31.72
N LEU A 717 -37.66 -23.43 30.80
CA LEU A 717 -38.69 -24.45 31.05
C LEU A 717 -38.09 -25.84 31.28
N GLN A 718 -36.94 -26.15 30.66
CA GLN A 718 -36.21 -27.40 30.91
C GLN A 718 -35.71 -27.53 32.35
N ILE A 719 -35.48 -26.44 33.08
CA ILE A 719 -35.13 -26.47 34.51
C ILE A 719 -36.27 -27.11 35.34
N TYR A 720 -37.51 -26.94 34.87
CA TYR A 720 -38.76 -27.40 35.49
C TYR A 720 -39.40 -28.61 34.80
N LYS A 721 -38.65 -29.33 33.93
CA LYS A 721 -39.15 -30.37 33.03
C LYS A 721 -39.92 -31.51 33.70
N GLU A 722 -39.69 -31.76 35.00
CA GLU A 722 -40.40 -32.79 35.78
C GLU A 722 -41.82 -32.34 36.20
N ALA A 723 -42.09 -31.03 36.23
CA ALA A 723 -43.36 -30.46 36.71
C ALA A 723 -44.11 -29.61 35.68
N LEU A 724 -43.41 -29.03 34.69
CA LEU A 724 -44.00 -28.22 33.62
C LEU A 724 -43.85 -28.92 32.26
N HIS A 725 -44.95 -29.46 31.73
CA HIS A 725 -45.00 -29.93 30.36
C HIS A 725 -45.41 -28.79 29.43
N TYR A 726 -44.64 -28.60 28.35
CA TYR A 726 -44.95 -27.61 27.32
C TYR A 726 -45.16 -28.28 25.95
N ARG A 727 -45.94 -27.63 25.09
CA ARG A 727 -46.21 -28.03 23.70
C ARG A 727 -45.90 -26.88 22.77
N LYS A 728 -45.40 -27.15 21.56
CA LYS A 728 -45.18 -26.11 20.55
C LYS A 728 -46.32 -26.10 19.54
N ARG A 729 -46.76 -24.90 19.13
CA ARG A 729 -47.79 -24.70 18.09
C ARG A 729 -47.33 -23.61 17.11
N PRO A 730 -47.65 -23.70 15.81
CA PRO A 730 -47.27 -22.67 14.85
C PRO A 730 -47.96 -21.34 15.18
N LEU A 731 -47.22 -20.24 15.11
CA LEU A 731 -47.65 -18.90 15.50
C LEU A 731 -48.93 -18.49 14.78
N LEU A 732 -49.04 -18.71 13.46
CA LEU A 732 -50.19 -18.30 12.65
C LEU A 732 -51.55 -18.85 13.12
N LYS A 733 -51.57 -19.96 13.88
CA LYS A 733 -52.81 -20.55 14.42
C LYS A 733 -53.26 -19.92 15.74
N THR A 734 -52.45 -19.07 16.36
CA THR A 734 -52.70 -18.51 17.70
C THR A 734 -52.90 -16.98 17.70
N ILE A 735 -52.60 -16.28 16.61
CA ILE A 735 -52.69 -14.81 16.50
C ILE A 735 -54.15 -14.32 16.45
N SER A 736 -54.45 -13.24 17.18
CA SER A 736 -55.72 -12.51 17.13
C SER A 736 -55.95 -11.83 15.75
N PRO A 737 -57.18 -11.44 15.38
CA PRO A 737 -57.41 -10.73 14.11
C PRO A 737 -56.76 -9.34 14.02
N THR A 738 -56.37 -8.73 15.15
CA THR A 738 -55.87 -7.34 15.24
C THR A 738 -54.39 -7.17 14.90
N GLU A 739 -53.58 -8.23 14.90
CA GLU A 739 -52.13 -8.18 14.68
C GLU A 739 -51.75 -8.45 13.21
N THR A 740 -52.08 -7.52 12.30
CA THR A 740 -51.86 -7.67 10.84
C THR A 740 -50.38 -7.65 10.42
N GLN A 741 -49.55 -6.88 11.12
CA GLN A 741 -48.11 -6.74 10.80
C GLN A 741 -47.34 -8.07 10.98
N VAL A 742 -47.66 -8.82 12.03
CA VAL A 742 -47.02 -10.11 12.31
C VAL A 742 -47.46 -11.18 11.31
N LYS A 743 -48.74 -11.17 10.91
CA LYS A 743 -49.29 -12.11 9.91
C LYS A 743 -48.68 -11.92 8.51
N ASN A 744 -48.41 -10.68 8.13
CA ASN A 744 -47.90 -10.35 6.80
C ASN A 744 -46.38 -10.55 6.67
N HIS A 745 -45.66 -10.72 7.79
CA HIS A 745 -44.22 -10.92 7.73
C HIS A 745 -43.90 -12.31 7.15
N PRO A 746 -42.97 -12.42 6.17
CA PRO A 746 -42.70 -13.65 5.45
C PRO A 746 -42.19 -14.79 6.34
N ILE A 747 -41.61 -14.50 7.51
CA ILE A 747 -41.06 -15.54 8.42
C ILE A 747 -42.08 -16.04 9.47
N SER A 748 -43.26 -15.42 9.56
CA SER A 748 -44.28 -15.75 10.57
C SER A 748 -44.73 -17.22 10.54
N HIS A 749 -44.64 -17.89 9.39
CA HIS A 749 -44.99 -19.30 9.23
C HIS A 749 -43.96 -20.27 9.85
N LYS A 750 -42.69 -19.86 9.99
CA LYS A 750 -41.63 -20.65 10.66
C LYS A 750 -41.56 -20.38 12.17
N MET A 751 -42.33 -19.41 12.68
CA MET A 751 -42.34 -19.08 14.10
C MET A 751 -43.27 -19.99 14.91
N GLU A 752 -42.83 -20.37 16.10
CA GLU A 752 -43.55 -21.23 17.02
C GLU A 752 -43.95 -20.47 18.29
N THR A 753 -45.05 -20.90 18.89
CA THR A 753 -45.56 -20.46 20.18
C THR A 753 -45.52 -21.63 21.17
N ILE A 754 -45.15 -21.35 22.41
CA ILE A 754 -45.02 -22.35 23.45
C ILE A 754 -46.29 -22.32 24.31
N CYS A 755 -46.97 -23.45 24.46
CA CYS A 755 -48.18 -23.61 25.25
C CYS A 755 -47.88 -24.40 26.51
N ILE A 756 -48.36 -23.93 27.66
CA ILE A 756 -48.25 -24.61 28.95
C ILE A 756 -49.64 -24.91 29.50
N SER A 757 -49.83 -26.09 30.10
CA SER A 757 -51.08 -26.41 30.80
C SER A 757 -51.20 -25.61 32.09
N ARG A 758 -52.33 -24.94 32.31
CA ARG A 758 -52.61 -24.21 33.56
C ARG A 758 -52.62 -25.11 34.79
N GLN A 759 -52.92 -26.40 34.63
CA GLN A 759 -52.87 -27.40 35.70
C GLN A 759 -51.44 -27.65 36.16
N ASP A 760 -50.54 -27.83 35.20
CA ASP A 760 -49.12 -28.08 35.46
C ASP A 760 -48.48 -26.83 36.06
N LEU A 761 -48.87 -25.64 35.59
CA LEU A 761 -48.39 -24.38 36.15
C LEU A 761 -48.76 -24.21 37.63
N LEU A 762 -50.02 -24.46 37.98
CA LEU A 762 -50.48 -24.39 39.38
C LEU A 762 -49.78 -25.44 40.26
N ARG A 763 -49.48 -26.63 39.73
CA ARG A 763 -48.67 -27.64 40.43
C ARG A 763 -47.26 -27.12 40.71
N THR A 764 -46.58 -26.51 39.73
CA THR A 764 -45.27 -25.89 39.99
C THR A 764 -45.35 -24.81 41.05
N CYS A 765 -46.31 -23.90 40.99
CA CYS A 765 -46.47 -22.86 42.02
C CYS A 765 -46.73 -23.47 43.41
N ALA A 766 -47.54 -24.53 43.51
CA ALA A 766 -47.89 -25.16 44.78
C ALA A 766 -46.78 -26.03 45.40
N TYR A 767 -46.01 -26.75 44.58
CA TYR A 767 -45.10 -27.81 45.05
C TYR A 767 -43.61 -27.50 44.93
N TYR A 768 -43.20 -26.52 44.11
CA TYR A 768 -41.77 -26.18 43.97
C TYR A 768 -41.33 -25.11 44.98
N HIS A 769 -40.43 -25.50 45.89
CA HIS A 769 -39.68 -24.61 46.78
C HIS A 769 -38.26 -24.39 46.25
N HIS A 770 -37.86 -23.12 46.09
CA HIS A 770 -36.47 -22.76 45.81
C HIS A 770 -35.68 -22.69 47.13
N GLN A 771 -34.84 -23.68 47.41
CA GLN A 771 -33.85 -23.62 48.49
C GLN A 771 -32.49 -23.27 47.90
N ARG A 772 -31.77 -22.30 48.51
CA ARG A 772 -30.50 -21.74 47.98
C ARG A 772 -29.30 -22.71 47.96
N ASP A 773 -29.41 -23.89 48.56
CA ASP A 773 -28.33 -24.87 48.63
C ASP A 773 -28.59 -26.08 47.72
N GLY A 774 -28.33 -25.94 46.41
CA GLY A 774 -27.84 -26.96 45.46
C GLY A 774 -28.41 -28.40 45.40
N LYS A 775 -29.34 -28.81 46.24
CA LYS A 775 -29.94 -30.15 46.31
C LYS A 775 -31.46 -30.00 46.20
N LYS A 776 -31.96 -30.28 44.99
CA LYS A 776 -33.38 -30.37 44.68
C LYS A 776 -33.98 -31.52 45.51
N LYS A 777 -34.80 -31.20 46.50
CA LYS A 777 -35.72 -32.17 47.12
C LYS A 777 -37.12 -31.61 47.01
N GLU A 778 -37.96 -32.29 46.23
CA GLU A 778 -39.41 -32.21 46.39
C GLU A 778 -39.74 -32.55 47.84
N LYS A 779 -40.12 -31.57 48.65
CA LYS A 779 -41.01 -31.88 49.76
C LYS A 779 -42.41 -31.82 49.17
N ARG A 780 -42.99 -33.01 48.89
CA ARG A 780 -44.45 -33.17 48.82
C ARG A 780 -45.01 -32.79 50.19
N ILE A 781 -45.23 -31.50 50.41
CA ILE A 781 -46.09 -31.06 51.49
C ILE A 781 -47.48 -31.57 51.09
N GLU A 782 -48.09 -32.31 52.00
CA GLU A 782 -49.39 -32.93 51.88
C GLU A 782 -50.34 -32.07 51.04
N THR A 783 -50.85 -32.69 49.98
CA THR A 783 -51.80 -32.16 49.01
C THR A 783 -52.82 -31.26 49.71
N VAL A 784 -52.76 -29.95 49.45
CA VAL A 784 -53.77 -29.04 50.02
C VAL A 784 -55.09 -29.37 49.31
N PRO A 785 -56.12 -29.95 49.98
CA PRO A 785 -57.26 -30.60 49.32
C PRO A 785 -58.09 -29.66 48.41
N TRP A 786 -58.01 -28.35 48.63
CA TRP A 786 -58.68 -27.35 47.80
C TRP A 786 -58.01 -27.19 46.42
N ILE A 787 -56.69 -27.39 46.31
CA ILE A 787 -55.94 -27.29 45.04
C ILE A 787 -56.36 -28.42 44.12
N GLU A 788 -56.49 -29.65 44.61
CA GLU A 788 -56.96 -30.80 43.82
C GLU A 788 -58.38 -30.61 43.27
N LYS A 789 -59.28 -30.03 44.09
CA LYS A 789 -60.63 -29.68 43.66
C LYS A 789 -60.62 -28.63 42.54
N LEU A 790 -59.69 -27.69 42.58
CA LEU A 790 -59.52 -26.63 41.58
C LEU A 790 -58.83 -27.10 40.30
N LEU A 791 -57.87 -28.01 40.41
CA LEU A 791 -57.16 -28.61 39.26
C LEU A 791 -58.14 -29.26 38.27
N SER A 792 -59.21 -29.89 38.76
CA SER A 792 -60.24 -30.51 37.91
C SER A 792 -61.02 -29.53 37.02
N ARG A 793 -61.06 -28.24 37.38
CA ARG A 793 -61.82 -27.19 36.67
C ARG A 793 -60.98 -26.42 35.64
N MET A 794 -59.66 -26.54 35.69
CA MET A 794 -58.73 -25.72 34.91
C MET A 794 -58.29 -26.49 33.68
N LYS A 795 -58.92 -26.26 32.51
CA LYS A 795 -58.54 -26.94 31.24
C LYS A 795 -57.81 -26.05 30.24
N ASN A 796 -57.70 -24.75 30.53
CA ASN A 796 -57.14 -23.79 29.59
C ASN A 796 -55.60 -23.88 29.55
N GLU A 797 -55.03 -23.54 28.40
CA GLU A 797 -53.59 -23.46 28.19
C GLU A 797 -53.15 -21.99 28.23
N ILE A 798 -51.96 -21.76 28.76
CA ILE A 798 -51.28 -20.46 28.77
C ILE A 798 -50.39 -20.40 27.53
N LEU A 799 -50.51 -19.31 26.78
CA LEU A 799 -49.75 -19.10 25.54
C LEU A 799 -48.54 -18.21 25.83
N ILE A 800 -47.35 -18.66 25.45
CA ILE A 800 -46.10 -17.90 25.53
C ILE A 800 -45.67 -17.55 24.12
N ARG A 801 -45.50 -16.25 23.86
CA ARG A 801 -45.12 -15.72 22.56
C ARG A 801 -43.87 -14.86 22.68
N SER A 802 -42.95 -15.04 21.75
CA SER A 802 -41.91 -14.04 21.47
C SER A 802 -42.50 -12.93 20.60
N PHE A 803 -42.26 -11.69 20.99
CA PHE A 803 -42.80 -10.50 20.35
C PHE A 803 -41.67 -9.49 20.09
N GLY A 804 -41.80 -8.66 19.05
CA GLY A 804 -40.77 -7.67 18.67
C GLY A 804 -39.65 -8.20 17.79
N TRP A 805 -39.67 -9.48 17.40
CA TRP A 805 -38.63 -10.08 16.53
C TRP A 805 -38.66 -9.56 15.07
N TRP A 806 -39.77 -8.97 14.60
CA TRP A 806 -39.92 -8.40 13.25
C TRP A 806 -39.44 -6.95 13.12
N ASP A 807 -39.25 -6.24 14.24
CA ASP A 807 -38.80 -4.84 14.23
C ASP A 807 -37.28 -4.79 14.26
N CYS A 808 -36.66 -4.84 13.08
CA CYS A 808 -35.20 -4.91 12.93
C CYS A 808 -34.45 -3.65 13.43
N ASP A 809 -35.14 -2.52 13.61
CA ASP A 809 -34.50 -1.22 13.83
C ASP A 809 -34.80 -0.59 15.20
N ARG A 810 -35.98 -0.83 15.83
CA ARG A 810 -36.44 0.00 16.97
C ARG A 810 -36.98 -0.74 18.21
N GLY A 811 -37.24 -2.03 18.13
CA GLY A 811 -37.85 -2.79 19.24
C GLY A 811 -36.93 -3.88 19.79
N GLU A 812 -36.76 -3.94 21.11
CA GLU A 812 -36.18 -5.13 21.76
C GLU A 812 -37.17 -6.30 21.70
N CYS A 813 -36.67 -7.53 21.59
CA CYS A 813 -37.53 -8.71 21.73
C CYS A 813 -38.00 -8.84 23.18
N TYR A 814 -39.29 -9.09 23.36
CA TYR A 814 -39.86 -9.36 24.69
C TYR A 814 -40.78 -10.58 24.64
N VAL A 815 -41.08 -11.13 25.82
CA VAL A 815 -41.92 -12.32 25.95
C VAL A 815 -43.28 -11.92 26.47
N VAL A 816 -44.34 -12.39 25.82
CA VAL A 816 -45.72 -12.17 26.24
C VAL A 816 -46.34 -13.50 26.66
N PHE A 817 -46.75 -13.59 27.93
CA PHE A 817 -47.56 -14.70 28.44
C PHE A 817 -49.02 -14.29 28.42
N GLN A 818 -49.89 -15.10 27.82
CA GLN A 818 -51.33 -14.84 27.75
C GLN A 818 -52.10 -15.96 28.45
N ASP A 819 -52.91 -15.59 29.45
CA ASP A 819 -53.86 -16.49 30.12
C ASP A 819 -55.29 -15.96 29.93
N THR A 820 -56.25 -16.88 29.89
CA THR A 820 -57.68 -16.56 29.80
C THR A 820 -58.27 -16.48 31.21
N LEU A 821 -58.90 -15.36 31.55
CA LEU A 821 -59.46 -15.13 32.88
C LEU A 821 -60.97 -14.89 32.80
N ASP A 822 -61.73 -15.73 33.51
CA ASP A 822 -63.17 -15.49 33.69
C ASP A 822 -63.37 -14.35 34.71
N CYS A 823 -63.60 -13.14 34.19
CA CYS A 823 -63.79 -11.92 34.99
C CYS A 823 -65.26 -11.50 35.16
N ASN A 824 -66.23 -12.33 34.74
CA ASN A 824 -67.66 -11.97 34.64
C ASN A 824 -68.31 -11.40 35.93
N ASN A 825 -67.66 -11.56 37.10
CA ASN A 825 -68.19 -11.11 38.39
C ASN A 825 -67.23 -10.17 39.16
N ILE A 826 -66.17 -9.59 38.55
CA ILE A 826 -65.18 -8.77 39.28
C ILE A 826 -65.26 -7.30 38.82
N THR A 827 -65.31 -6.36 39.77
CA THR A 827 -65.23 -4.91 39.51
C THR A 827 -63.76 -4.46 39.47
N LEU A 828 -63.32 -3.94 38.32
CA LEU A 828 -61.91 -3.56 38.06
C LEU A 828 -61.77 -2.04 37.91
N GLN A 829 -60.66 -1.48 38.42
CA GLN A 829 -60.36 -0.03 38.34
C GLN A 829 -59.97 0.43 36.92
N SER A 830 -59.14 -0.34 36.22
CA SER A 830 -58.52 0.01 34.93
C SER A 830 -58.28 -1.24 34.08
N ASN A 831 -57.95 -1.07 32.79
CA ASN A 831 -57.51 -2.17 31.93
C ASN A 831 -56.05 -2.57 32.21
N ASP A 832 -55.25 -1.63 32.73
CA ASP A 832 -53.86 -1.89 33.12
C ASP A 832 -53.80 -2.18 34.61
N ILE A 833 -53.28 -3.37 34.95
CA ILE A 833 -53.19 -3.90 36.31
C ILE A 833 -51.83 -3.57 36.94
N GLY A 834 -50.81 -3.35 36.12
CA GLY A 834 -49.46 -2.93 36.50
C GLY A 834 -48.57 -2.69 35.28
N ASP A 835 -47.32 -2.27 35.50
CA ASP A 835 -46.39 -1.83 34.44
C ASP A 835 -46.14 -2.89 33.35
N HIS A 836 -46.28 -4.18 33.67
CA HIS A 836 -46.07 -5.30 32.75
C HIS A 836 -47.27 -6.25 32.61
N ILE A 837 -48.45 -5.86 33.13
CA ILE A 837 -49.65 -6.71 33.16
C ILE A 837 -50.85 -5.93 32.64
N SER A 838 -51.35 -6.32 31.47
CA SER A 838 -52.51 -5.71 30.82
C SER A 838 -53.66 -6.70 30.69
N LEU A 839 -54.89 -6.21 30.83
CA LEU A 839 -56.12 -6.98 30.69
C LEU A 839 -56.92 -6.48 29.49
N ASP A 840 -57.12 -7.36 28.53
CA ASP A 840 -58.09 -7.13 27.45
C ASP A 840 -59.48 -7.63 27.89
N LYS A 841 -60.36 -6.67 28.18
CA LYS A 841 -61.75 -6.94 28.60
C LYS A 841 -62.60 -7.60 27.51
N LEU A 842 -62.29 -7.38 26.23
CA LEU A 842 -63.08 -7.92 25.12
C LEU A 842 -62.84 -9.42 24.94
N ASN A 843 -61.58 -9.84 25.05
CA ASN A 843 -61.18 -11.23 24.89
C ASN A 843 -61.04 -12.00 26.21
N SER A 844 -61.23 -11.34 27.36
CA SER A 844 -61.02 -11.91 28.69
C SER A 844 -59.62 -12.51 28.85
N THR A 845 -58.61 -11.87 28.27
CA THR A 845 -57.22 -12.34 28.30
C THR A 845 -56.33 -11.39 29.08
N VAL A 846 -55.51 -11.93 29.97
CA VAL A 846 -54.43 -11.19 30.63
C VAL A 846 -53.11 -11.49 29.97
N SER A 847 -52.42 -10.43 29.57
CA SER A 847 -51.08 -10.46 29.00
C SER A 847 -50.06 -9.96 30.01
N PHE A 848 -49.03 -10.77 30.23
CA PHE A 848 -47.83 -10.41 31.01
C PHE A 848 -46.68 -10.20 30.04
N THR A 849 -46.07 -9.02 30.06
CA THR A 849 -45.03 -8.62 29.10
C THR A 849 -43.67 -8.45 29.79
N TYR A 850 -42.69 -9.28 29.49
CA TYR A 850 -41.36 -9.24 30.10
C TYR A 850 -40.29 -8.86 29.09
N ALA A 851 -39.59 -7.76 29.34
CA ALA A 851 -38.43 -7.33 28.55
C ALA A 851 -37.17 -8.16 28.86
N ASN A 852 -36.97 -8.55 30.13
CA ASN A 852 -35.84 -9.41 30.51
C ASN A 852 -36.17 -10.89 30.26
N ILE A 853 -35.62 -11.43 29.18
CA ILE A 853 -35.89 -12.80 28.73
C ILE A 853 -35.25 -13.82 29.68
N ASP A 854 -34.10 -13.54 30.31
CA ASP A 854 -33.32 -14.54 31.06
C ASP A 854 -33.97 -14.97 32.39
N THR A 855 -34.84 -14.15 32.96
CA THR A 855 -35.57 -14.44 34.21
C THR A 855 -37.09 -14.45 34.05
N CYS A 856 -37.58 -14.49 32.80
CA CYS A 856 -39.01 -14.27 32.51
C CYS A 856 -39.93 -15.34 33.09
N VAL A 857 -39.55 -16.63 33.04
CA VAL A 857 -40.40 -17.72 33.55
C VAL A 857 -40.57 -17.63 35.07
N ASP A 858 -39.51 -17.31 35.82
CA ASP A 858 -39.58 -17.22 37.29
C ASP A 858 -40.39 -15.99 37.74
N GLN A 859 -40.21 -14.86 37.06
CA GLN A 859 -41.00 -13.66 37.32
C GLN A 859 -42.48 -13.91 37.02
N PHE A 860 -42.76 -14.54 35.87
CA PHE A 860 -44.11 -14.93 35.49
C PHE A 860 -44.78 -15.85 36.49
N LEU A 861 -44.11 -16.90 36.97
CA LEU A 861 -44.67 -17.81 37.97
C LEU A 861 -45.07 -17.09 39.27
N ASN A 862 -44.29 -16.09 39.69
CA ASN A 862 -44.58 -15.30 40.89
C ASN A 862 -45.76 -14.34 40.68
N ASP A 863 -45.80 -13.64 39.54
CA ASP A 863 -46.87 -12.69 39.22
C ASP A 863 -48.19 -13.41 38.96
N TRP A 864 -48.14 -14.52 38.24
CA TRP A 864 -49.29 -15.38 37.99
C TRP A 864 -49.83 -15.96 39.30
N GLU A 865 -48.97 -16.47 40.20
CA GLU A 865 -49.40 -16.96 41.52
C GLU A 865 -50.09 -15.86 42.32
N ARG A 866 -49.51 -14.65 42.36
CA ARG A 866 -50.08 -13.50 43.08
C ARG A 866 -51.47 -13.14 42.55
N ILE A 867 -51.61 -12.96 41.24
CA ILE A 867 -52.89 -12.61 40.62
C ILE A 867 -53.90 -13.75 40.79
N PHE A 868 -53.47 -15.00 40.63
CA PHE A 868 -54.35 -16.15 40.78
C PHE A 868 -54.94 -16.24 42.20
N MET A 869 -54.13 -16.02 43.24
CA MET A 869 -54.58 -16.04 44.63
C MET A 869 -55.53 -14.87 44.94
N MET A 870 -55.22 -13.66 44.45
CA MET A 870 -56.08 -12.49 44.62
C MET A 870 -57.39 -12.58 43.83
N ILE A 871 -57.39 -13.23 42.66
CA ILE A 871 -58.62 -13.53 41.90
C ILE A 871 -59.53 -14.48 42.69
N ASN A 872 -58.97 -15.50 43.33
CA ASN A 872 -59.76 -16.45 44.10
C ASN A 872 -60.45 -15.79 45.32
N LEU A 873 -59.80 -14.79 45.93
CA LEU A 873 -60.43 -13.97 46.99
C LEU A 873 -61.46 -12.98 46.44
N SER A 874 -61.12 -12.22 45.39
CA SER A 874 -62.01 -11.21 44.82
C SER A 874 -63.29 -11.81 44.23
N ARG A 875 -63.26 -13.05 43.73
CA ARG A 875 -64.46 -13.81 43.32
C ARG A 875 -65.51 -13.98 44.42
N GLN A 876 -65.13 -13.85 45.69
CA GLN A 876 -66.05 -14.01 46.83
C GLN A 876 -66.76 -12.70 47.22
N VAL A 877 -66.27 -11.54 46.73
CA VAL A 877 -66.82 -10.20 47.00
C VAL A 877 -68.27 -10.01 46.52
N PRO A 878 -68.68 -10.48 45.32
CA PRO A 878 -70.05 -10.33 44.83
C PRO A 878 -71.05 -11.28 45.49
N SER A 879 -70.68 -11.98 46.57
CA SER A 879 -71.55 -12.96 47.21
C SER A 879 -72.80 -12.30 47.82
N VAL A 880 -73.90 -13.06 47.85
CA VAL A 880 -75.19 -12.66 48.43
C VAL A 880 -75.05 -12.24 49.91
N TRP A 881 -74.01 -12.73 50.60
CA TRP A 881 -73.72 -12.38 51.98
C TRP A 881 -73.27 -10.92 52.13
N PHE A 882 -72.34 -10.45 51.30
CA PHE A 882 -71.87 -9.05 51.34
C PHE A 882 -72.95 -8.06 50.90
N ALA A 883 -73.89 -8.48 50.04
CA ALA A 883 -75.02 -7.64 49.63
C ALA A 883 -75.91 -7.20 50.81
N LYS A 884 -75.96 -7.96 51.91
CA LYS A 884 -76.73 -7.64 53.13
C LYS A 884 -76.08 -6.56 54.00
N TYR A 885 -74.79 -6.28 53.82
CA TYR A 885 -74.00 -5.36 54.65
C TYR A 885 -73.45 -4.17 53.84
N LYS A 886 -74.08 -3.82 52.72
CA LYS A 886 -73.65 -2.74 51.81
C LYS A 886 -73.49 -1.38 52.49
N ASP A 887 -74.26 -1.10 53.54
CA ASP A 887 -74.20 0.18 54.26
C ASP A 887 -72.99 0.28 55.20
N GLN A 888 -72.34 -0.85 55.54
CA GLN A 888 -71.22 -0.91 56.48
C GLN A 888 -69.90 -1.38 55.86
N LEU A 889 -69.94 -2.03 54.69
CA LEU A 889 -68.79 -2.57 53.97
C LEU A 889 -68.83 -2.11 52.51
N ILE A 890 -67.86 -1.26 52.14
CA ILE A 890 -67.69 -0.77 50.78
C ILE A 890 -66.38 -1.36 50.25
N PHE A 891 -66.47 -2.23 49.25
CA PHE A 891 -65.31 -2.74 48.53
C PHE A 891 -64.89 -1.75 47.45
N ASP A 892 -63.61 -1.38 47.45
CA ASP A 892 -63.07 -0.57 46.36
C ASP A 892 -62.94 -1.44 45.11
N PRO A 893 -63.08 -0.86 43.89
CA PRO A 893 -62.80 -1.59 42.67
C PRO A 893 -61.38 -2.15 42.73
N THR A 894 -61.21 -3.40 42.33
CA THR A 894 -59.96 -4.14 42.59
C THR A 894 -58.94 -3.92 41.49
N ASN A 895 -57.66 -3.80 41.85
CA ASN A 895 -56.55 -3.79 40.90
C ASN A 895 -55.87 -5.16 40.81
N LEU A 896 -56.53 -6.25 41.23
CA LEU A 896 -56.06 -7.66 41.25
C LEU A 896 -54.70 -7.94 41.93
N GLN A 897 -53.98 -6.93 42.38
CA GLN A 897 -52.75 -7.00 43.17
C GLN A 897 -53.01 -6.80 44.67
N GLU A 898 -54.01 -5.98 44.98
CA GLU A 898 -54.46 -5.62 46.32
C GLU A 898 -55.99 -5.57 46.35
N LEU A 899 -56.57 -6.04 47.44
CA LEU A 899 -58.00 -5.99 47.71
C LEU A 899 -58.22 -5.08 48.92
N SER A 900 -58.77 -3.90 48.70
CA SER A 900 -59.11 -2.96 49.77
C SER A 900 -60.62 -2.88 49.97
N PHE A 901 -61.03 -2.79 51.24
CA PHE A 901 -62.40 -2.46 51.58
C PHE A 901 -62.46 -1.57 52.81
N THR A 902 -63.40 -0.64 52.76
CA THR A 902 -63.72 0.29 53.84
C THR A 902 -64.81 -0.31 54.70
N TYR A 903 -64.66 -0.22 56.01
CA TYR A 903 -65.59 -0.76 56.99
C TYR A 903 -65.82 0.23 58.14
N ALA A 904 -67.03 0.25 58.69
CA ALA A 904 -67.41 1.13 59.80
C ALA A 904 -67.05 2.62 59.54
N GLU A 905 -67.40 3.11 58.35
CA GLU A 905 -67.26 4.49 57.81
C GLU A 905 -65.84 5.08 57.71
N HIS A 906 -64.88 4.70 58.56
CA HIS A 906 -63.57 5.36 58.68
C HIS A 906 -62.36 4.41 58.69
N TYR A 907 -62.55 3.09 58.66
CA TYR A 907 -61.42 2.14 58.69
C TYR A 907 -61.26 1.41 57.36
N THR A 908 -60.01 1.19 56.95
CA THR A 908 -59.67 0.43 55.73
C THR A 908 -58.92 -0.84 56.07
N CYS A 909 -59.16 -1.89 55.28
CA CYS A 909 -58.40 -3.14 55.33
C CYS A 909 -57.92 -3.45 53.92
N THR A 910 -56.60 -3.51 53.74
CA THR A 910 -55.94 -3.90 52.50
C THR A 910 -55.36 -5.31 52.65
N ILE A 911 -55.68 -6.19 51.71
CA ILE A 911 -55.18 -7.56 51.64
C ILE A 911 -54.30 -7.67 50.40
N ASN A 912 -53.09 -8.20 50.57
CA ASN A 912 -52.17 -8.50 49.48
C ASN A 912 -51.60 -9.92 49.64
N TRP A 913 -51.13 -10.50 48.55
CA TRP A 913 -50.42 -11.78 48.58
C TRP A 913 -48.91 -11.52 48.51
N SER A 914 -48.17 -11.91 49.56
CA SER A 914 -46.72 -11.73 49.59
C SER A 914 -46.00 -12.91 48.92
N SER A 915 -45.28 -12.60 47.85
CA SER A 915 -44.42 -13.55 47.14
C SER A 915 -43.03 -13.66 47.78
N SER A 916 -42.34 -14.77 47.52
CA SER A 916 -41.08 -15.21 48.15
C SER A 916 -39.87 -14.28 47.93
N ALA A 917 -40.01 -13.18 47.18
CA ALA A 917 -38.91 -12.33 46.74
C ALA A 917 -38.08 -11.67 47.87
N LYS A 918 -38.55 -11.68 49.13
CA LYS A 918 -37.88 -11.06 50.29
C LYS A 918 -37.69 -12.01 51.50
N GLY A 919 -37.63 -13.33 51.28
CA GLY A 919 -37.41 -14.30 52.37
C GLY A 919 -38.59 -14.45 53.35
N ARG A 920 -39.77 -13.91 52.99
CA ARG A 920 -41.02 -14.09 53.72
C ARG A 920 -41.75 -15.33 53.21
N SER A 921 -42.49 -16.01 54.09
CA SER A 921 -43.33 -17.16 53.72
C SER A 921 -44.49 -16.72 52.82
N ARG A 922 -44.83 -17.54 51.82
CA ARG A 922 -45.98 -17.32 50.91
C ARG A 922 -47.28 -17.27 51.70
N ARG A 923 -47.88 -16.09 51.85
CA ARG A 923 -49.10 -15.90 52.63
C ARG A 923 -49.86 -14.63 52.20
N TYR A 924 -51.14 -14.56 52.52
CA TYR A 924 -51.88 -13.30 52.55
C TYR A 924 -51.32 -12.45 53.68
N ASP A 925 -50.87 -11.24 53.36
CA ASP A 925 -50.56 -10.21 54.33
C ASP A 925 -51.72 -9.20 54.38
N ILE A 926 -51.93 -8.62 55.56
CA ILE A 926 -53.07 -7.75 55.86
C ILE A 926 -52.52 -6.47 56.47
N GLU A 927 -52.99 -5.34 55.96
CA GLU A 927 -52.68 -4.01 56.44
C GLU A 927 -53.97 -3.28 56.79
N PHE A 928 -53.97 -2.60 57.94
CA PHE A 928 -55.13 -1.87 58.46
C PHE A 928 -54.82 -0.37 58.46
N GLY A 929 -55.70 0.42 57.84
CA GLY A 929 -55.59 1.87 57.74
C GLY A 929 -56.84 2.59 58.23
N ILE A 930 -56.82 3.92 58.10
CA ILE A 930 -57.93 4.84 58.42
C ILE A 930 -58.16 5.72 57.19
N VAL A 931 -59.43 5.99 56.87
CA VAL A 931 -59.84 6.89 55.79
C VAL A 931 -59.64 8.34 56.25
N ASP A 932 -58.47 8.93 55.97
CA ASP A 932 -58.21 10.35 56.24
C ASP A 932 -58.98 11.23 55.25
N LYS A 933 -60.14 11.78 55.67
CA LYS A 933 -60.86 12.78 54.87
C LYS A 933 -60.49 14.24 55.14
N ASN A 934 -59.69 14.56 56.16
CA ASN A 934 -59.11 15.91 56.36
C ASN A 934 -57.95 15.85 57.38
N LYS A 935 -56.72 16.16 56.96
CA LYS A 935 -55.58 16.29 57.88
C LYS A 935 -55.67 17.60 58.68
N SER A 936 -56.04 17.52 59.96
CA SER A 936 -55.45 18.36 61.00
C SER A 936 -55.80 17.84 62.41
N THR A 937 -54.79 17.87 63.28
CA THR A 937 -54.79 17.65 64.75
C THR A 937 -54.84 16.22 65.31
N LEU A 938 -53.65 15.61 65.35
CA LEU A 938 -52.98 14.98 66.52
C LEU A 938 -53.86 14.44 67.66
N LEU A 939 -54.21 13.16 67.58
CA LEU A 939 -53.94 12.12 68.60
C LEU A 939 -54.07 10.76 67.91
N VAL A 940 -52.96 10.01 67.92
CA VAL A 940 -52.82 8.71 67.25
C VAL A 940 -53.83 7.72 67.82
N SER A 941 -54.89 7.41 67.07
CA SER A 941 -55.64 6.17 67.25
C SER A 941 -55.39 5.30 66.03
N SER A 942 -54.25 4.59 65.99
CA SER A 942 -54.04 3.52 65.00
C SER A 942 -55.25 2.59 65.02
N ASN A 943 -55.69 2.13 63.84
CA ASN A 943 -56.83 1.24 63.69
C ASN A 943 -56.75 0.10 64.73
N PRO A 944 -57.71 -0.05 65.66
CA PRO A 944 -57.58 -0.93 66.83
C PRO A 944 -57.34 -2.40 66.47
N HIS A 945 -57.67 -2.79 65.23
CA HIS A 945 -57.46 -4.13 64.71
C HIS A 945 -55.98 -4.44 64.35
N TRP A 946 -55.07 -3.47 64.41
CA TRP A 946 -53.64 -3.68 64.15
C TRP A 946 -53.03 -4.75 65.09
N LYS A 947 -53.50 -4.83 66.34
CA LYS A 947 -53.03 -5.81 67.34
C LYS A 947 -53.48 -7.24 67.04
N ILE A 948 -54.60 -7.41 66.33
CA ILE A 948 -55.19 -8.72 65.99
C ILE A 948 -54.78 -9.14 64.57
N THR A 949 -53.96 -8.33 63.86
CA THR A 949 -53.52 -8.61 62.49
C THR A 949 -52.86 -9.97 62.33
N THR A 950 -52.03 -10.42 63.29
CA THR A 950 -51.37 -11.74 63.21
C THR A 950 -52.39 -12.87 63.22
N PHE A 951 -53.35 -12.83 64.15
CA PHE A 951 -54.43 -13.82 64.25
C PHE A 951 -55.35 -13.82 63.02
N LEU A 952 -55.79 -12.64 62.59
CA LEU A 952 -56.64 -12.49 61.40
C LEU A 952 -55.92 -12.95 60.11
N ARG A 953 -54.60 -12.75 60.06
CA ARG A 953 -53.74 -13.23 58.97
C ARG A 953 -53.63 -14.74 58.97
N ASP A 954 -53.43 -15.36 60.12
CA ASP A 954 -53.34 -16.81 60.23
C ASP A 954 -54.68 -17.46 59.82
N ILE A 955 -55.82 -16.89 60.23
CA ILE A 955 -57.15 -17.35 59.84
C ILE A 955 -57.39 -17.22 58.33
N LEU A 956 -57.04 -16.07 57.73
CA LEU A 956 -57.21 -15.86 56.30
C LEU A 956 -56.35 -16.85 55.49
N ASN A 957 -55.16 -17.19 55.99
CA ASN A 957 -54.27 -18.15 55.34
C ASN A 957 -54.71 -19.61 55.51
N GLU A 958 -55.30 -19.95 56.66
CA GLU A 958 -55.83 -21.29 56.95
C GLU A 958 -57.15 -21.56 56.20
N LYS A 959 -58.13 -20.65 56.32
CA LYS A 959 -59.49 -20.85 55.77
C LYS A 959 -59.66 -20.33 54.34
N ARG A 960 -58.90 -19.28 53.94
CA ARG A 960 -58.93 -18.65 52.60
C ARG A 960 -60.32 -18.26 52.12
N ASP A 961 -61.20 -17.96 53.07
CA ASP A 961 -62.57 -17.54 52.87
C ASP A 961 -62.71 -16.10 53.39
N LEU A 962 -62.97 -15.19 52.45
CA LEU A 962 -63.13 -13.77 52.73
C LEU A 962 -64.39 -13.50 53.57
N ILE A 963 -65.45 -14.29 53.39
CA ILE A 963 -66.69 -14.18 54.15
C ILE A 963 -66.42 -14.56 55.61
N TYR A 964 -65.75 -15.69 55.83
CA TYR A 964 -65.37 -16.14 57.17
C TYR A 964 -64.40 -15.16 57.85
N PHE A 965 -63.42 -14.63 57.10
CA PHE A 965 -62.51 -13.60 57.57
C PHE A 965 -63.25 -12.36 58.10
N VAL A 966 -64.22 -11.85 57.32
CA VAL A 966 -65.03 -10.70 57.72
C VAL A 966 -65.94 -11.06 58.91
N GLN A 967 -66.57 -12.23 58.93
CA GLN A 967 -67.38 -12.70 60.06
C GLN A 967 -66.59 -12.75 61.37
N VAL A 968 -65.42 -13.38 61.36
CA VAL A 968 -64.54 -13.46 62.53
C VAL A 968 -64.13 -12.06 62.98
N LYS A 969 -63.75 -11.18 62.04
CA LYS A 969 -63.44 -9.79 62.37
C LYS A 969 -64.60 -9.09 63.09
N TYR A 970 -65.84 -9.22 62.60
CA TYR A 970 -67.03 -8.64 63.24
C TYR A 970 -67.29 -9.25 64.64
N ILE A 971 -67.09 -10.55 64.83
CA ILE A 971 -67.29 -11.21 66.13
C ILE A 971 -66.30 -10.70 67.19
N TYR A 972 -65.06 -10.37 66.80
CA TYR A 972 -64.04 -9.84 67.72
C TYR A 972 -64.02 -8.30 67.82
N THR A 973 -64.91 -7.57 67.14
CA THR A 973 -65.07 -6.11 67.29
C THR A 973 -65.48 -5.65 68.70
N PRO A 974 -66.36 -6.34 69.46
CA PRO A 974 -66.75 -5.87 70.79
C PRO A 974 -65.65 -6.09 71.85
N LEU A 975 -64.82 -7.13 71.68
CA LEU A 975 -63.73 -7.47 72.60
C LEU A 975 -62.57 -6.47 72.55
N SER A 976 -62.37 -5.77 71.44
CA SER A 976 -61.30 -4.79 71.30
C SER A 976 -61.63 -3.45 71.97
N PHE A 977 -62.93 -3.11 72.12
CA PHE A 977 -63.36 -1.97 72.94
C PHE A 977 -63.20 -2.22 74.44
N TYR A 978 -63.36 -3.47 74.90
CA TYR A 978 -63.27 -3.83 76.33
C TYR A 978 -61.85 -3.98 76.89
N ILE A 979 -60.82 -4.12 76.03
CA ILE A 979 -59.41 -4.25 76.45
C ILE A 979 -58.71 -2.86 76.46
N LEU A 980 -59.44 -1.79 76.14
CA LEU A 980 -58.96 -0.40 76.12
C LEU A 980 -59.53 0.48 77.25
N THR A 981 -60.31 -0.11 78.15
CA THR A 981 -60.55 0.39 79.52
C THR A 981 -59.73 -0.46 80.48
#